data_AF-A0A4P5YR65-F1
#
_entry.id   AF-A0A4P5YR65-F1
#
_cell.length_a   1.000
_cell.length_b   1.000
_cell.length_c   1.000
_cell.angle_alpha   90.00
_cell.angle_beta   90.00
_cell.angle_gamma   90.00
#
_symmetry.space_group_name_H-M   'P 1'
#
loop_
_entity.id
_entity.type
_entity.pdbx_description
1 polymer ?
#
loop_
_entity_poly.entity_id
_entity_poly.type
_entity_poly.pdbx_seq_one_letter_code
_entity_poly.pdbx_strand_id
1 'polypeptide(L)'
;MKKLLLTLALTVSAILVASAQVPHIISYQGRVSASGTNFAGTGQFKFALVNAAGSTTYWSHDGTAAGEPATALALTVADGLVSVLLGDTTIAGMTTAIAPATFANTDVRLRIWFNDGVAAFQQLAPDQRIGAAGYALVAATVPDAAITTEKIADGNVTAVKLATAAVGTATLADASVTAAKLAAGAVASASLATGAVTTDILADNAVTAAKLADANVTAAKLAAGSVGTTALADASVTTAKLAAGSVASANLASGAVTTSALADSAITMAKLADANVTAAKLANAAVGTAALADASVTAAKISDGGVTTAKLAANAVGAGQLANAAVSSAQLDLTGLATALWKVGGNAGTIPTAHFLGTTDNQSFEVRVNSTRALRLEPNSSAAPNVIAGAAVNSVSGGAIGATIAGGGAGSFGGTAITNLVQSSFGTVGGGGANGIKTSSPGATIAGGYLNVVSNNAAYATIGGGYANGVGTNSATVAGGYYNLASGFESTVAGGEANLASGAVTFVGGGQGNIASGSAAVIGGGVTNLASGFESIIGGGELNYASGAVSAIGGGYYNGATTYGSVVGGGYANLASGTNSLVAGGEANVASGNVASVGGGYFNGATGFGSTIPGGYANAATGSVSFAAGYFANAQHNGAFVWSDVSSTNIFSSTAANQFSVRATGGARFISSTLGAGTALAPGGGSFIALSDRNAKENFAAVDTREVLEKVSALPVSNWNYRAQDKAIRHIGPMAQDFHAAFGIGETDLGITSTDADGVALAAIQGLYSIVKEKNQKISDLERRLAELETRLEKMAK
;
A
#
# COMPACT_ATOMS: atom_id res chain seq x y z
N MET A 1 69.01 35.17 -37.90
CA MET A 1 68.44 34.73 -36.60
C MET A 1 67.60 33.49 -36.93
N LYS A 2 68.04 32.23 -36.74
CA LYS A 2 68.30 31.52 -35.47
C LYS A 2 67.26 31.97 -34.43
N LYS A 3 66.26 31.22 -33.99
CA LYS A 3 66.11 29.78 -33.65
C LYS A 3 64.58 29.50 -33.67
N LEU A 4 64.09 28.33 -34.15
CA LEU A 4 63.88 27.11 -33.35
C LEU A 4 62.80 27.38 -32.25
N LEU A 5 61.71 26.64 -32.06
CA LEU A 5 61.38 25.28 -32.43
C LEU A 5 59.96 24.95 -31.86
N LEU A 6 59.30 23.95 -32.44
CA LEU A 6 58.50 22.91 -31.74
C LEU A 6 57.40 23.36 -30.75
N THR A 7 56.13 23.15 -31.12
CA THR A 7 55.41 22.00 -30.55
C THR A 7 54.35 21.54 -31.55
N LEU A 8 54.77 20.53 -32.30
CA LEU A 8 53.97 19.74 -33.21
C LEU A 8 52.95 18.93 -32.38
N ALA A 9 51.69 19.02 -32.79
CA ALA A 9 50.66 18.07 -32.41
C ALA A 9 51.13 16.66 -32.79
N LEU A 10 51.53 15.88 -31.78
CA LEU A 10 51.90 14.49 -31.95
C LEU A 10 51.56 13.69 -30.67
N THR A 11 50.30 13.67 -30.29
CA THR A 11 49.77 12.53 -29.52
C THR A 11 49.47 11.40 -30.52
N VAL A 12 50.54 10.72 -30.93
CA VAL A 12 50.47 9.40 -31.56
C VAL A 12 49.68 8.51 -30.61
N SER A 13 48.53 8.04 -31.09
CA SER A 13 47.84 6.88 -30.52
C SER A 13 48.79 5.69 -30.57
N ALA A 14 49.48 5.43 -29.48
CA ALA A 14 50.06 4.12 -29.23
C ALA A 14 48.89 3.16 -28.96
N ILE A 15 48.31 2.62 -30.03
CA ILE A 15 47.49 1.41 -29.94
C ILE A 15 48.46 0.30 -29.53
N LEU A 16 48.52 0.02 -28.22
CA LEU A 16 48.89 -1.31 -27.78
C LEU A 16 47.90 -2.27 -28.44
N VAL A 17 48.36 -3.00 -29.45
CA VAL A 17 47.64 -4.18 -29.95
C VAL A 17 47.76 -5.22 -28.86
N ALA A 18 46.79 -5.23 -27.94
CA ALA A 18 46.56 -6.36 -27.07
C ALA A 18 46.21 -7.56 -27.97
N SER A 19 47.17 -8.43 -28.23
CA SER A 19 46.86 -9.75 -28.80
C SER A 19 46.00 -10.49 -27.79
N ALA A 20 44.78 -10.85 -28.17
CA ALA A 20 43.89 -11.66 -27.34
C ALA A 20 44.64 -12.93 -26.91
N GLN A 21 44.89 -13.05 -25.61
CA GLN A 21 45.48 -14.24 -25.02
C GLN A 21 44.40 -15.35 -25.05
N VAL A 22 44.71 -16.45 -25.70
CA VAL A 22 43.78 -17.56 -25.93
C VAL A 22 43.61 -18.32 -24.60
N PRO A 23 42.40 -18.55 -24.10
CA PRO A 23 42.23 -19.38 -22.90
C PRO A 23 42.61 -20.85 -23.20
N HIS A 24 43.60 -21.40 -22.50
CA HIS A 24 44.03 -22.81 -22.59
C HIS A 24 43.20 -23.77 -21.70
N ILE A 25 42.05 -23.29 -21.21
CA ILE A 25 41.26 -23.94 -20.16
C ILE A 25 39.78 -24.01 -20.60
N ILE A 26 39.15 -25.18 -20.45
CA ILE A 26 37.73 -25.42 -20.72
C ILE A 26 37.03 -25.80 -19.41
N SER A 27 35.87 -25.22 -19.11
CA SER A 27 35.05 -25.67 -17.97
C SER A 27 34.20 -26.89 -18.33
N TYR A 28 34.24 -27.94 -17.50
CA TYR A 28 33.38 -29.13 -17.61
C TYR A 28 32.61 -29.36 -16.31
N GLN A 29 31.32 -29.70 -16.44
CA GLN A 29 30.47 -30.17 -15.35
C GLN A 29 29.67 -31.40 -15.79
N GLY A 30 29.59 -32.41 -14.93
CA GLY A 30 28.93 -33.68 -15.24
C GLY A 30 28.35 -34.37 -14.01
N ARG A 31 27.55 -35.42 -14.24
CA ARG A 31 27.00 -36.27 -13.17
C ARG A 31 27.38 -37.73 -13.36
N VAL A 32 27.76 -38.41 -12.28
CA VAL A 32 28.25 -39.80 -12.27
C VAL A 32 27.53 -40.62 -11.20
N SER A 33 27.17 -41.85 -11.55
CA SER A 33 26.57 -42.85 -10.66
C SER A 33 27.36 -44.16 -10.70
N ALA A 34 27.38 -44.90 -9.59
CA ALA A 34 28.01 -46.23 -9.47
C ALA A 34 26.95 -47.24 -9.03
N SER A 35 26.81 -48.36 -9.75
CA SER A 35 25.79 -49.41 -9.49
C SER A 35 24.33 -48.91 -9.40
N GLY A 36 24.00 -47.81 -10.09
CA GLY A 36 22.63 -47.28 -10.18
C GLY A 36 22.26 -46.21 -9.14
N THR A 37 23.18 -45.84 -8.23
CA THR A 37 23.01 -44.72 -7.29
C THR A 37 24.06 -43.64 -7.52
N ASN A 38 23.74 -42.38 -7.21
CA ASN A 38 24.67 -41.26 -7.38
C ASN A 38 25.94 -41.51 -6.55
N PHE A 39 27.11 -41.38 -7.17
CA PHE A 39 28.37 -41.59 -6.47
C PHE A 39 28.69 -40.37 -5.60
N ALA A 40 29.05 -40.59 -4.33
CA ALA A 40 29.43 -39.53 -3.40
C ALA A 40 30.73 -39.91 -2.68
N GLY A 41 31.74 -39.05 -2.76
CA GLY A 41 33.10 -39.31 -2.28
C GLY A 41 34.16 -38.83 -3.25
N THR A 42 35.42 -39.24 -3.05
CA THR A 42 36.51 -38.93 -3.98
C THR A 42 36.51 -39.94 -5.12
N GLY A 43 36.15 -39.48 -6.32
CA GLY A 43 36.14 -40.26 -7.54
C GLY A 43 37.41 -40.03 -8.35
N GLN A 44 37.91 -41.07 -9.01
CA GLN A 44 39.08 -40.96 -9.86
C GLN A 44 38.62 -40.79 -11.32
N PHE A 45 39.04 -39.70 -11.95
CA PHE A 45 38.63 -39.33 -13.31
C PHE A 45 39.81 -39.27 -14.25
N LYS A 46 39.56 -39.60 -15.51
CA LYS A 46 40.51 -39.39 -16.59
C LYS A 46 39.82 -38.70 -17.73
N PHE A 47 40.44 -37.65 -18.26
CA PHE A 47 39.88 -36.85 -19.34
C PHE A 47 40.78 -36.89 -20.57
N ALA A 48 40.14 -37.02 -21.72
CA ALA A 48 40.76 -36.83 -23.03
C ALA A 48 39.82 -36.10 -23.99
N LEU A 49 40.38 -35.25 -24.84
CA LEU A 49 39.74 -34.71 -26.02
C LEU A 49 40.13 -35.57 -27.20
N VAL A 50 39.15 -36.16 -27.87
CA VAL A 50 39.32 -37.13 -28.95
C VAL A 50 38.52 -36.73 -30.19
N ASN A 51 38.76 -37.40 -31.31
CA ASN A 51 37.95 -37.28 -32.51
C ASN A 51 36.59 -38.01 -32.38
N ALA A 52 35.72 -37.88 -33.38
CA ALA A 52 34.38 -38.48 -33.38
C ALA A 52 34.36 -40.02 -33.19
N ALA A 53 35.38 -40.71 -33.71
CA ALA A 53 35.53 -42.16 -33.58
C ALA A 53 36.24 -42.56 -32.27
N GLY A 54 36.83 -41.61 -31.55
CA GLY A 54 37.65 -41.83 -30.37
C GLY A 54 39.00 -42.52 -30.62
N SER A 55 39.43 -42.60 -31.88
CA SER A 55 40.67 -43.27 -32.30
C SER A 55 41.89 -42.36 -32.22
N THR A 56 41.68 -41.04 -32.15
CA THR A 56 42.74 -40.04 -32.07
C THR A 56 42.52 -39.17 -30.85
N THR A 57 43.52 -39.07 -29.98
CA THR A 57 43.52 -38.17 -28.83
C THR A 57 44.24 -36.87 -29.22
N TYR A 58 43.52 -35.75 -29.17
CA TYR A 58 44.08 -34.43 -29.40
C TYR A 58 44.69 -33.83 -28.12
N TRP A 59 44.12 -34.20 -26.97
CA TRP A 59 44.64 -33.82 -25.66
C TRP A 59 44.20 -34.84 -24.62
N SER A 60 45.01 -35.07 -23.60
CA SER A 60 44.66 -35.83 -22.39
C SER A 60 45.25 -35.09 -21.20
N HIS A 61 44.57 -35.15 -20.06
CA HIS A 61 44.93 -34.35 -18.90
C HIS A 61 46.33 -34.63 -18.33
N ASP A 62 46.92 -35.78 -18.64
CA ASP A 62 48.24 -36.20 -18.18
C ASP A 62 49.30 -36.27 -19.30
N GLY A 63 48.90 -35.99 -20.55
CA GLY A 63 49.77 -36.07 -21.73
C GLY A 63 49.85 -37.45 -22.39
N THR A 64 49.08 -38.43 -21.96
CA THR A 64 48.96 -39.73 -22.64
C THR A 64 48.52 -39.56 -24.11
N ALA A 65 49.30 -40.12 -25.03
CA ALA A 65 49.17 -39.82 -26.47
C ALA A 65 47.95 -40.46 -27.17
N ALA A 66 47.47 -41.61 -26.71
CA ALA A 66 46.30 -42.29 -27.28
C ALA A 66 45.69 -43.28 -26.26
N GLY A 67 44.36 -43.44 -26.29
CA GLY A 67 43.63 -44.35 -25.37
C GLY A 67 43.29 -43.73 -24.01
N GLU A 68 43.03 -44.58 -23.02
CA GLU A 68 42.76 -44.17 -21.63
C GLU A 68 44.03 -43.56 -21.00
N PRO A 69 43.95 -42.37 -20.38
CA PRO A 69 45.08 -41.76 -19.67
C PRO A 69 45.72 -42.68 -18.61
N ALA A 70 47.04 -42.58 -18.42
CA ALA A 70 47.77 -43.45 -17.51
C ALA A 70 47.53 -43.09 -16.04
N THR A 71 47.53 -41.79 -15.71
CA THR A 71 47.22 -41.30 -14.37
C THR A 71 45.76 -40.89 -14.25
N ALA A 72 45.29 -40.74 -13.02
CA ALA A 72 43.93 -40.34 -12.73
C ALA A 72 43.90 -39.13 -11.81
N LEU A 73 42.85 -38.34 -11.99
CA LEU A 73 42.56 -37.11 -11.28
C LEU A 73 41.58 -37.43 -10.16
N ALA A 74 42.02 -37.32 -8.91
CA ALA A 74 41.13 -37.47 -7.75
C ALA A 74 40.26 -36.21 -7.62
N LEU A 75 38.99 -36.32 -7.97
CA LEU A 75 38.02 -35.23 -7.88
C LEU A 75 36.96 -35.57 -6.85
N THR A 76 36.61 -34.61 -6.01
CA THR A 76 35.49 -34.75 -5.08
C THR A 76 34.19 -34.72 -5.85
N VAL A 77 33.38 -35.77 -5.69
CA VAL A 77 32.04 -35.89 -6.27
C VAL A 77 31.03 -35.82 -5.13
N ALA A 78 30.12 -34.86 -5.21
CA ALA A 78 29.06 -34.67 -4.22
C ALA A 78 27.70 -34.98 -4.85
N ASP A 79 27.00 -36.01 -4.35
CA ASP A 79 25.72 -36.49 -4.87
C ASP A 79 25.70 -36.63 -6.42
N GLY A 80 26.76 -37.27 -6.92
CA GLY A 80 27.00 -37.54 -8.32
C GLY A 80 27.58 -36.37 -9.12
N LEU A 81 27.59 -35.12 -8.65
CA LEU A 81 28.03 -33.98 -9.45
C LEU A 81 29.56 -33.75 -9.37
N VAL A 82 30.20 -33.51 -10.51
CA VAL A 82 31.61 -33.15 -10.63
C VAL A 82 31.79 -31.93 -11.53
N SER A 83 32.71 -31.04 -11.16
CA SER A 83 33.11 -29.86 -11.95
C SER A 83 34.63 -29.79 -12.02
N VAL A 84 35.19 -29.50 -13.19
CA VAL A 84 36.64 -29.36 -13.38
C VAL A 84 36.94 -28.39 -14.52
N LEU A 85 38.03 -27.64 -14.37
CA LEU A 85 38.60 -26.81 -15.43
C LEU A 85 39.66 -27.65 -16.18
N LEU A 86 39.31 -28.19 -17.34
CA LEU A 86 40.18 -29.00 -18.18
C LEU A 86 41.28 -28.12 -18.81
N GLY A 87 42.53 -28.57 -18.75
CA GLY A 87 43.70 -27.82 -19.21
C GLY A 87 44.30 -26.88 -18.16
N ASP A 88 43.71 -26.76 -16.97
CA ASP A 88 44.29 -25.97 -15.87
C ASP A 88 45.39 -26.76 -15.16
N THR A 89 46.64 -26.45 -15.47
CA THR A 89 47.80 -27.15 -14.90
C THR A 89 48.06 -26.86 -13.42
N THR A 90 47.26 -25.97 -12.80
CA THR A 90 47.31 -25.76 -11.35
C THR A 90 46.55 -26.85 -10.58
N ILE A 91 45.69 -27.64 -11.24
CA ILE A 91 44.98 -28.77 -10.64
C ILE A 91 45.93 -29.98 -10.58
N ALA A 92 46.14 -30.52 -9.37
CA ALA A 92 47.04 -31.65 -9.15
C ALA A 92 46.64 -32.88 -9.99
N GLY A 93 47.57 -33.36 -10.82
CA GLY A 93 47.37 -34.46 -11.77
C GLY A 93 46.94 -34.02 -13.18
N MET A 94 46.59 -32.76 -13.40
CA MET A 94 46.37 -32.17 -14.72
C MET A 94 47.68 -31.52 -15.18
N THR A 95 48.52 -32.27 -15.89
CA THR A 95 49.89 -31.85 -16.19
C THR A 95 50.04 -31.14 -17.53
N THR A 96 48.98 -31.15 -18.36
CA THR A 96 49.01 -30.61 -19.72
C THR A 96 47.92 -29.57 -19.92
N ALA A 97 48.33 -28.38 -20.36
CA ALA A 97 47.41 -27.38 -20.87
C ALA A 97 46.84 -27.81 -22.24
N ILE A 98 45.62 -27.38 -22.56
CA ILE A 98 45.03 -27.70 -23.87
C ILE A 98 45.70 -26.83 -24.93
N ALA A 99 46.43 -27.45 -25.87
CA ALA A 99 47.10 -26.73 -26.92
C ALA A 99 46.08 -26.09 -27.88
N PRO A 100 46.28 -24.83 -28.35
CA PRO A 100 45.35 -24.18 -29.27
C PRO A 100 45.10 -24.96 -30.57
N ALA A 101 46.09 -25.73 -31.04
CA ALA A 101 45.95 -26.60 -32.22
C ALA A 101 44.86 -27.68 -32.06
N THR A 102 44.51 -28.06 -30.83
CA THR A 102 43.41 -28.99 -30.55
C THR A 102 42.10 -28.52 -31.18
N PHE A 103 41.83 -27.21 -31.13
CA PHE A 103 40.60 -26.61 -31.65
C PHE A 103 40.64 -26.30 -33.16
N ALA A 104 41.76 -26.55 -33.85
CA ALA A 104 41.82 -26.51 -35.31
C ALA A 104 41.14 -27.73 -35.96
N ASN A 105 40.80 -28.76 -35.16
CA ASN A 105 40.12 -29.97 -35.63
C ASN A 105 38.61 -29.77 -35.70
N THR A 106 37.97 -30.31 -36.74
CA THR A 106 36.54 -30.04 -37.07
C THR A 106 35.52 -30.76 -36.17
N ASP A 107 35.92 -31.84 -35.49
CA ASP A 107 35.10 -32.52 -34.48
C ASP A 107 35.97 -32.97 -33.30
N VAL A 108 35.81 -32.30 -32.16
CA VAL A 108 36.51 -32.58 -30.90
C VAL A 108 35.47 -32.98 -29.86
N ARG A 109 35.68 -34.12 -29.20
CA ARG A 109 34.78 -34.68 -28.20
C ARG A 109 35.51 -34.98 -26.90
N LEU A 110 34.88 -34.68 -25.78
CA LEU A 110 35.35 -35.04 -24.46
C LEU A 110 34.98 -36.49 -24.15
N ARG A 111 35.99 -37.30 -23.92
CA ARG A 111 35.93 -38.66 -23.44
C ARG A 111 36.38 -38.71 -21.99
N ILE A 112 35.63 -39.45 -21.17
CA ILE A 112 35.84 -39.49 -19.73
C ILE A 112 35.86 -40.95 -19.26
N TRP A 113 36.82 -41.30 -18.43
CA TRP A 113 36.81 -42.55 -17.66
C TRP A 113 36.66 -42.24 -16.19
N PHE A 114 35.91 -43.09 -15.50
CA PHE A 114 35.59 -42.94 -14.10
C PHE A 114 35.85 -44.25 -13.34
N ASN A 115 36.35 -44.11 -12.12
CA ASN A 115 36.55 -45.19 -11.17
C ASN A 115 36.10 -44.73 -9.77
N ASP A 116 35.26 -45.55 -9.14
CA ASP A 116 34.66 -45.30 -7.83
C ASP A 116 35.58 -45.65 -6.63
N GLY A 117 36.82 -46.08 -6.90
CA GLY A 117 37.81 -46.49 -5.91
C GLY A 117 37.83 -48.00 -5.63
N VAL A 118 36.92 -48.77 -6.25
CA VAL A 118 36.82 -50.23 -6.05
C VAL A 118 36.84 -51.00 -7.39
N ALA A 119 36.13 -50.51 -8.41
CA ALA A 119 36.10 -51.14 -9.74
C ALA A 119 37.32 -50.78 -10.60
N ALA A 120 37.47 -51.42 -11.76
CA ALA A 120 38.39 -50.92 -12.79
C ALA A 120 37.79 -49.66 -13.46
N PHE A 121 38.63 -48.83 -14.10
CA PHE A 121 38.14 -47.65 -14.82
C PHE A 121 37.13 -48.05 -15.90
N GLN A 122 35.99 -47.35 -15.91
CA GLN A 122 34.98 -47.50 -16.94
C GLN A 122 34.88 -46.22 -17.76
N GLN A 123 34.86 -46.35 -19.09
CA GLN A 123 34.60 -45.22 -19.98
C GLN A 123 33.13 -44.83 -19.91
N LEU A 124 32.85 -43.55 -19.71
CA LEU A 124 31.51 -42.99 -19.80
C LEU A 124 31.20 -42.69 -21.27
N ALA A 125 30.23 -43.41 -21.83
CA ALA A 125 29.76 -43.23 -23.20
C ALA A 125 28.35 -42.58 -23.23
N PRO A 126 28.02 -41.80 -24.27
CA PRO A 126 28.85 -41.45 -25.42
C PRO A 126 29.79 -40.27 -25.14
N ASP A 127 30.89 -40.17 -25.91
CA ASP A 127 31.78 -39.00 -25.86
C ASP A 127 31.03 -37.73 -26.25
N GLN A 128 31.24 -36.67 -25.48
CA GLN A 128 30.48 -35.44 -25.60
C GLN A 128 31.17 -34.45 -26.54
N ARG A 129 30.49 -34.03 -27.61
CA ARG A 129 31.05 -33.04 -28.53
C ARG A 129 31.22 -31.69 -27.84
N ILE A 130 32.43 -31.13 -27.89
CA ILE A 130 32.66 -29.74 -27.45
C ILE A 130 32.49 -28.84 -28.68
N GLY A 131 31.38 -28.10 -28.71
CA GLY A 131 31.13 -27.12 -29.76
C GLY A 131 32.04 -25.90 -29.63
N ALA A 132 32.68 -25.49 -30.71
CA ALA A 132 33.59 -24.35 -30.76
C ALA A 132 32.86 -23.00 -30.56
N ALA A 133 32.54 -22.68 -29.31
CA ALA A 133 32.17 -21.34 -28.89
C ALA A 133 33.28 -20.81 -27.97
N GLY A 134 34.38 -20.35 -28.59
CA GLY A 134 35.52 -19.78 -27.90
C GLY A 134 36.63 -19.34 -28.87
N TYR A 135 36.40 -18.25 -29.60
CA TYR A 135 37.36 -17.37 -30.31
C TYR A 135 38.36 -18.02 -31.29
N ALA A 136 38.11 -17.82 -32.59
CA ALA A 136 38.97 -18.24 -33.70
C ALA A 136 40.39 -17.66 -33.60
N LEU A 137 41.36 -18.56 -33.44
CA LEU A 137 42.79 -18.32 -33.49
C LEU A 137 43.36 -19.05 -34.72
N VAL A 138 44.32 -18.42 -35.41
CA VAL A 138 45.19 -18.92 -36.51
C VAL A 138 44.74 -18.55 -37.94
N ALA A 139 45.14 -17.33 -38.36
CA ALA A 139 45.06 -16.80 -39.73
C ALA A 139 46.35 -17.05 -40.57
N ALA A 140 47.33 -17.80 -40.05
CA ALA A 140 48.65 -17.91 -40.67
C ALA A 140 48.77 -18.98 -41.79
N THR A 141 47.72 -19.77 -42.03
CA THR A 141 47.71 -20.85 -43.03
C THR A 141 46.46 -20.79 -43.92
N VAL A 142 46.09 -19.59 -44.35
CA VAL A 142 44.98 -19.41 -45.30
C VAL A 142 45.44 -19.92 -46.69
N PRO A 143 44.75 -20.88 -47.31
CA PRO A 143 45.11 -21.40 -48.64
C PRO A 143 45.04 -20.34 -49.75
N ASP A 144 45.76 -20.55 -50.85
CA ASP A 144 45.67 -19.69 -52.04
C ASP A 144 44.21 -19.57 -52.52
N ALA A 145 43.82 -18.34 -52.89
CA ALA A 145 42.45 -17.92 -53.25
C ALA A 145 41.39 -18.03 -52.14
N ALA A 146 41.75 -18.37 -50.89
CA ALA A 146 40.77 -18.47 -49.82
C ALA A 146 40.31 -17.11 -49.26
N ILE A 147 40.89 -15.98 -49.69
CA ILE A 147 40.37 -14.62 -49.44
C ILE A 147 39.66 -14.13 -50.70
N THR A 148 38.32 -14.22 -50.69
CA THR A 148 37.43 -13.75 -51.76
C THR A 148 36.93 -12.35 -51.44
N THR A 149 36.26 -11.70 -52.40
CA THR A 149 35.71 -10.35 -52.22
C THR A 149 34.80 -10.26 -50.99
N GLU A 150 33.97 -11.28 -50.69
CA GLU A 150 33.10 -11.22 -49.50
C GLU A 150 33.87 -11.32 -48.18
N LYS A 151 35.13 -11.78 -48.22
CA LYS A 151 35.97 -11.99 -47.04
C LYS A 151 36.80 -10.74 -46.67
N ILE A 152 36.82 -9.72 -47.53
CA ILE A 152 37.36 -8.39 -47.22
C ILE A 152 36.26 -7.37 -47.49
N ALA A 153 35.79 -6.70 -46.44
CA ALA A 153 34.82 -5.62 -46.62
C ALA A 153 35.34 -4.51 -47.55
N ASP A 154 34.44 -3.92 -48.33
CA ASP A 154 34.77 -2.84 -49.26
C ASP A 154 35.54 -1.70 -48.59
N GLY A 155 36.63 -1.27 -49.23
CA GLY A 155 37.51 -0.20 -48.74
C GLY A 155 38.51 -0.60 -47.66
N ASN A 156 38.49 -1.84 -47.17
CA ASN A 156 39.33 -2.22 -46.04
C ASN A 156 40.78 -2.56 -46.40
N VAL A 157 41.19 -2.66 -47.68
CA VAL A 157 42.62 -2.68 -48.05
C VAL A 157 43.11 -1.24 -48.17
N THR A 158 43.57 -0.68 -47.05
CA THR A 158 44.11 0.68 -46.99
C THR A 158 45.59 0.69 -47.31
N ALA A 159 46.16 1.87 -47.63
CA ALA A 159 47.58 2.01 -47.95
C ALA A 159 48.53 1.44 -46.86
N VAL A 160 48.12 1.45 -45.58
CA VAL A 160 48.92 0.88 -44.47
C VAL A 160 48.95 -0.66 -44.49
N LYS A 161 47.94 -1.28 -45.10
CA LYS A 161 47.83 -2.75 -45.26
C LYS A 161 48.59 -3.26 -46.48
N LEU A 162 49.14 -2.37 -47.30
CA LEU A 162 50.00 -2.68 -48.45
C LEU A 162 51.42 -2.19 -48.16
N ALA A 163 52.43 -3.02 -48.39
CA ALA A 163 53.81 -2.56 -48.30
C ALA A 163 54.13 -1.55 -49.41
N THR A 164 55.09 -0.65 -49.16
CA THR A 164 55.59 0.29 -50.18
C THR A 164 56.05 -0.47 -51.42
N ALA A 165 55.57 -0.06 -52.61
CA ALA A 165 55.80 -0.69 -53.91
C ALA A 165 55.24 -2.12 -54.09
N ALA A 166 54.30 -2.56 -53.25
CA ALA A 166 53.67 -3.87 -53.38
C ALA A 166 52.88 -4.07 -54.69
N VAL A 167 52.47 -2.99 -55.37
CA VAL A 167 51.77 -3.03 -56.67
C VAL A 167 52.69 -2.47 -57.76
N GLY A 168 53.34 -3.36 -58.51
CA GLY A 168 54.18 -3.07 -59.68
C GLY A 168 53.56 -3.49 -61.02
N THR A 169 54.31 -3.34 -62.11
CA THR A 169 53.82 -3.66 -63.47
C THR A 169 53.39 -5.11 -63.63
N ALA A 170 54.08 -6.07 -63.00
CA ALA A 170 53.70 -7.48 -63.05
C ALA A 170 52.39 -7.80 -62.30
N THR A 171 51.97 -6.93 -61.37
CA THR A 171 50.72 -7.07 -60.60
C THR A 171 49.54 -6.29 -61.18
N LEU A 172 49.78 -5.42 -62.18
CA LEU A 172 48.75 -4.67 -62.92
C LEU A 172 48.64 -5.24 -64.34
N ALA A 173 47.51 -5.87 -64.66
CA ALA A 173 47.26 -6.35 -66.02
C ALA A 173 47.23 -5.21 -67.06
N ASP A 174 47.52 -5.50 -68.32
CA ASP A 174 47.45 -4.53 -69.42
C ASP A 174 46.05 -3.89 -69.53
N ALA A 175 46.01 -2.57 -69.77
CA ALA A 175 44.80 -1.74 -69.77
C ALA A 175 43.96 -1.76 -68.47
N SER A 176 44.52 -2.28 -67.36
CA SER A 176 43.79 -2.37 -66.10
C SER A 176 43.58 -1.02 -65.42
N VAL A 177 44.27 0.05 -65.82
CA VAL A 177 44.02 1.44 -65.40
C VAL A 177 43.36 2.21 -66.54
N THR A 178 42.05 2.38 -66.46
CA THR A 178 41.25 3.13 -67.45
C THR A 178 40.94 4.54 -66.93
N ALA A 179 40.43 5.43 -67.79
CA ALA A 179 40.03 6.78 -67.38
C ALA A 179 39.02 6.79 -66.22
N ALA A 180 38.14 5.79 -66.12
CA ALA A 180 37.18 5.65 -65.01
C ALA A 180 37.84 5.22 -63.68
N LYS A 181 39.04 4.63 -63.75
CA LYS A 181 39.83 4.19 -62.60
C LYS A 181 40.80 5.28 -62.11
N LEU A 182 40.90 6.41 -62.82
CA LEU A 182 41.64 7.60 -62.42
C LEU A 182 40.64 8.69 -62.07
N ALA A 183 40.71 9.22 -60.85
CA ALA A 183 39.93 10.39 -60.49
C ALA A 183 40.34 11.62 -61.34
N ALA A 184 39.40 12.52 -61.60
CA ALA A 184 39.69 13.77 -62.30
C ALA A 184 40.80 14.56 -61.58
N GLY A 185 41.89 14.87 -62.30
CA GLY A 185 43.07 15.55 -61.74
C GLY A 185 44.10 14.65 -61.05
N ALA A 186 43.92 13.33 -61.06
CA ALA A 186 44.88 12.39 -60.44
C ALA A 186 46.28 12.42 -61.09
N VAL A 187 46.38 12.85 -62.36
CA VAL A 187 47.66 13.08 -63.06
C VAL A 187 47.91 14.58 -63.11
N ALA A 188 48.63 15.11 -62.13
CA ALA A 188 49.03 16.52 -62.10
C ALA A 188 50.28 16.74 -62.97
N SER A 189 50.64 18.00 -63.26
CA SER A 189 51.86 18.29 -64.04
C SER A 189 53.14 17.72 -63.41
N ALA A 190 53.20 17.57 -62.08
CA ALA A 190 54.30 16.90 -61.37
C ALA A 190 54.33 15.36 -61.57
N SER A 191 53.21 14.78 -62.00
CA SER A 191 53.08 13.37 -62.39
C SER A 191 53.57 13.12 -63.83
N LEU A 192 53.93 14.17 -64.58
CA LEU A 192 54.46 14.11 -65.94
C LEU A 192 55.86 14.73 -65.97
N ALA A 193 56.83 14.07 -66.61
CA ALA A 193 58.16 14.66 -66.81
C ALA A 193 58.11 15.81 -67.82
N THR A 194 59.02 16.79 -67.70
CA THR A 194 59.17 17.87 -68.69
C THR A 194 59.43 17.27 -70.08
N GLY A 195 58.59 17.61 -71.07
CA GLY A 195 58.67 17.07 -72.44
C GLY A 195 57.94 15.75 -72.66
N ALA A 196 57.21 15.23 -71.66
CA ALA A 196 56.47 13.97 -71.78
C ALA A 196 55.30 14.01 -72.79
N VAL A 197 54.89 15.19 -73.27
CA VAL A 197 53.87 15.37 -74.32
C VAL A 197 54.54 15.90 -75.58
N THR A 198 54.76 15.03 -76.56
CA THR A 198 55.36 15.33 -77.88
C THR A 198 54.29 15.51 -78.96
N THR A 199 54.67 15.94 -80.17
CA THR A 199 53.73 16.07 -81.29
C THR A 199 53.03 14.76 -81.63
N ASP A 200 53.71 13.62 -81.50
CA ASP A 200 53.12 12.30 -81.79
C ASP A 200 52.08 11.87 -80.73
N ILE A 201 52.11 12.52 -79.55
CA ILE A 201 51.13 12.33 -78.47
C ILE A 201 49.89 13.22 -78.68
N LEU A 202 49.97 14.28 -79.50
CA LEU A 202 48.88 15.19 -79.84
C LEU A 202 48.38 14.98 -81.27
N ALA A 203 47.13 14.50 -81.44
CA ALA A 203 46.52 14.32 -82.77
C ALA A 203 46.26 15.66 -83.51
N ASP A 204 45.98 15.61 -84.82
CA ASP A 204 45.55 16.78 -85.59
C ASP A 204 44.26 17.38 -84.99
N ASN A 205 44.23 18.72 -84.84
CA ASN A 205 43.20 19.47 -84.09
C ASN A 205 43.15 19.16 -82.58
N ALA A 206 44.15 18.46 -82.03
CA ALA A 206 44.23 18.24 -80.59
C ALA A 206 44.52 19.51 -79.79
N VAL A 207 44.82 20.66 -80.41
CA VAL A 207 44.82 21.98 -79.76
C VAL A 207 43.82 22.88 -80.50
N THR A 208 42.61 22.96 -79.96
CA THR A 208 41.54 23.85 -80.46
C THR A 208 41.61 25.21 -79.77
N ALA A 209 40.83 26.19 -80.23
CA ALA A 209 40.70 27.47 -79.52
C ALA A 209 40.37 27.29 -78.02
N ALA A 210 39.60 26.26 -77.65
CA ALA A 210 39.28 25.93 -76.25
C ALA A 210 40.46 25.34 -75.45
N LYS A 211 41.54 24.92 -76.12
CA LYS A 211 42.76 24.39 -75.52
C LYS A 211 43.89 25.42 -75.45
N LEU A 212 43.69 26.60 -76.06
CA LEU A 212 44.54 27.78 -75.88
C LEU A 212 43.79 28.75 -74.98
N ALA A 213 44.34 29.04 -73.80
CA ALA A 213 43.74 30.07 -72.97
C ALA A 213 43.79 31.45 -73.67
N ASP A 214 42.79 32.28 -73.39
CA ASP A 214 42.71 33.64 -73.90
C ASP A 214 43.99 34.42 -73.61
N ALA A 215 44.41 35.27 -74.57
CA ALA A 215 45.63 36.09 -74.53
C ALA A 215 46.98 35.32 -74.52
N ASN A 216 46.99 33.99 -74.57
CA ASN A 216 48.25 33.24 -74.64
C ASN A 216 48.99 33.40 -75.97
N VAL A 217 48.33 33.82 -77.05
CA VAL A 217 48.99 34.25 -78.30
C VAL A 217 49.23 35.75 -78.22
N THR A 218 50.33 36.14 -77.57
CA THR A 218 50.73 37.54 -77.42
C THR A 218 51.38 38.07 -78.69
N ALA A 219 51.52 39.40 -78.82
CA ALA A 219 52.20 40.01 -79.96
C ALA A 219 53.62 39.47 -80.19
N ALA A 220 54.35 39.05 -79.13
CA ALA A 220 55.68 38.42 -79.23
C ALA A 220 55.65 36.97 -79.77
N LYS A 221 54.46 36.35 -79.81
CA LYS A 221 54.20 35.03 -80.37
C LYS A 221 53.63 35.11 -81.80
N LEU A 222 53.50 36.33 -82.36
CA LEU A 222 53.06 36.63 -83.74
C LEU A 222 54.18 37.38 -84.49
N ALA A 223 54.42 37.06 -85.77
CA ALA A 223 55.43 37.76 -86.58
C ALA A 223 54.89 39.08 -87.15
N ALA A 224 55.74 40.10 -87.32
CA ALA A 224 55.31 41.40 -87.87
C ALA A 224 54.70 41.26 -89.28
N GLY A 225 53.51 41.82 -89.50
CA GLY A 225 52.78 41.75 -90.77
C GLY A 225 51.98 40.45 -91.00
N SER A 226 51.95 39.52 -90.03
CA SER A 226 51.24 38.24 -90.18
C SER A 226 49.71 38.35 -90.14
N VAL A 227 49.15 39.55 -89.91
CA VAL A 227 47.69 39.82 -89.89
C VAL A 227 47.36 40.93 -90.89
N GLY A 228 46.85 40.56 -92.08
CA GLY A 228 46.43 41.47 -93.15
C GLY A 228 44.91 41.71 -93.21
N THR A 229 44.43 42.50 -94.18
CA THR A 229 43.00 42.83 -94.33
C THR A 229 42.09 41.63 -94.57
N THR A 230 42.61 40.52 -95.10
CA THR A 230 41.87 39.24 -95.24
C THR A 230 41.87 38.41 -93.95
N ALA A 231 42.79 38.68 -93.02
CA ALA A 231 42.83 38.04 -91.69
C ALA A 231 41.92 38.74 -90.67
N LEU A 232 41.38 39.92 -91.02
CA LEU A 232 40.39 40.67 -90.23
C LEU A 232 39.04 40.63 -90.95
N ALA A 233 38.03 40.02 -90.33
CA ALA A 233 36.67 40.04 -90.85
C ALA A 233 36.05 41.45 -90.78
N ASP A 234 35.06 41.74 -91.63
CA ASP A 234 34.27 42.98 -91.54
C ASP A 234 33.67 43.14 -90.14
N ALA A 235 33.70 44.37 -89.60
CA ALA A 235 33.33 44.73 -88.22
C ALA A 235 34.18 44.09 -87.10
N SER A 236 35.30 43.43 -87.42
CA SER A 236 36.15 42.80 -86.41
C SER A 236 36.87 43.81 -85.51
N VAL A 237 37.05 45.08 -85.91
CA VAL A 237 37.59 46.15 -85.05
C VAL A 237 36.44 46.87 -84.32
N THR A 238 36.19 46.44 -83.09
CA THR A 238 35.17 47.05 -82.21
C THR A 238 35.76 48.19 -81.38
N THR A 239 34.93 49.00 -80.75
CA THR A 239 35.37 50.05 -79.82
C THR A 239 36.26 49.51 -78.68
N ALA A 240 36.10 48.25 -78.29
CA ALA A 240 36.96 47.59 -77.28
C ALA A 240 38.37 47.24 -77.79
N LYS A 241 38.56 47.19 -79.11
CA LYS A 241 39.86 46.96 -79.75
C LYS A 241 40.61 48.26 -80.05
N LEU A 242 40.00 49.42 -79.79
CA LEU A 242 40.59 50.75 -79.89
C LEU A 242 40.85 51.30 -78.49
N ALA A 243 42.06 51.79 -78.22
CA ALA A 243 42.37 52.42 -76.94
C ALA A 243 41.61 53.75 -76.79
N ALA A 244 41.26 54.13 -75.56
CA ALA A 244 40.62 55.42 -75.29
C ALA A 244 41.48 56.58 -75.84
N GLY A 245 40.86 57.47 -76.64
CA GLY A 245 41.56 58.59 -77.29
C GLY A 245 42.36 58.26 -78.54
N SER A 246 42.42 56.98 -78.96
CA SER A 246 43.11 56.56 -80.21
C SER A 246 42.46 57.08 -81.49
N VAL A 247 41.20 57.52 -81.40
CA VAL A 247 40.48 58.25 -82.46
C VAL A 247 40.41 59.72 -82.03
N ALA A 248 41.39 60.51 -82.45
CA ALA A 248 41.42 61.97 -82.24
C ALA A 248 40.45 62.68 -83.21
N SER A 249 40.19 63.97 -83.02
CA SER A 249 39.34 64.74 -83.94
C SER A 249 39.86 64.74 -85.38
N ALA A 250 41.17 64.64 -85.60
CA ALA A 250 41.77 64.48 -86.93
C ALA A 250 41.41 63.13 -87.61
N ASN A 251 40.97 62.14 -86.83
CA ASN A 251 40.48 60.84 -87.31
C ASN A 251 38.97 60.86 -87.64
N LEU A 252 38.26 61.98 -87.42
CA LEU A 252 36.81 62.12 -87.64
C LEU A 252 36.52 63.32 -88.57
N ALA A 253 35.68 63.13 -89.59
CA ALA A 253 35.24 64.23 -90.47
C ALA A 253 34.17 65.11 -89.80
N SER A 254 34.05 66.39 -90.21
CA SER A 254 32.99 67.28 -89.72
C SER A 254 31.60 66.70 -90.04
N GLY A 255 30.70 66.66 -89.05
CA GLY A 255 29.36 66.06 -89.15
C GLY A 255 29.29 64.54 -88.99
N ALA A 256 30.40 63.87 -88.66
CA ALA A 256 30.45 62.41 -88.52
C ALA A 256 29.62 61.84 -87.35
N VAL A 257 29.20 62.66 -86.38
CA VAL A 257 28.38 62.24 -85.23
C VAL A 257 26.97 62.83 -85.34
N THR A 258 26.01 62.03 -85.75
CA THR A 258 24.58 62.37 -85.85
C THR A 258 23.77 61.82 -84.68
N THR A 259 22.47 62.11 -84.58
CA THR A 259 21.61 61.55 -83.52
C THR A 259 21.57 60.02 -83.54
N SER A 260 21.73 59.37 -84.70
CA SER A 260 21.86 57.90 -84.79
C SER A 260 23.23 57.36 -84.36
N ALA A 261 24.26 58.23 -84.29
CA ALA A 261 25.57 57.91 -83.74
C ALA A 261 25.63 58.06 -82.21
N LEU A 262 24.54 58.53 -81.57
CA LEU A 262 24.38 58.62 -80.13
C LEU A 262 23.32 57.61 -79.67
N ALA A 263 23.65 56.74 -78.72
CA ALA A 263 22.69 55.80 -78.15
C ALA A 263 21.66 56.52 -77.24
N ASP A 264 20.50 55.90 -77.05
CA ASP A 264 19.52 56.34 -76.06
C ASP A 264 20.19 56.45 -74.67
N SER A 265 19.92 57.56 -73.97
CA SER A 265 20.55 57.92 -72.68
C SER A 265 22.08 58.12 -72.70
N ALA A 266 22.71 58.28 -73.86
CA ALA A 266 24.15 58.53 -73.94
C ALA A 266 24.60 59.81 -73.21
N ILE A 267 23.68 60.74 -72.93
CA ILE A 267 23.92 61.96 -72.15
C ILE A 267 23.55 61.72 -70.68
N THR A 268 24.56 61.62 -69.82
CA THR A 268 24.43 61.39 -68.37
C THR A 268 24.53 62.71 -67.59
N MET A 269 24.21 62.71 -66.28
CA MET A 269 24.40 63.89 -65.43
C MET A 269 25.83 64.44 -65.48
N ALA A 270 26.87 63.59 -65.52
CA ALA A 270 28.26 64.05 -65.65
C ALA A 270 28.60 64.66 -67.03
N LYS A 271 27.75 64.43 -68.04
CA LYS A 271 27.86 65.02 -69.39
C LYS A 271 27.01 66.29 -69.54
N LEU A 272 26.28 66.68 -68.49
CA LEU A 272 25.48 67.91 -68.39
C LEU A 272 26.02 68.75 -67.23
N ALA A 273 26.58 69.93 -67.49
CA ALA A 273 27.03 70.81 -66.41
C ALA A 273 25.87 71.23 -65.47
N ASP A 274 26.18 71.46 -64.19
CA ASP A 274 25.20 71.83 -63.16
C ASP A 274 24.35 73.06 -63.56
N ALA A 275 23.07 73.08 -63.13
CA ALA A 275 22.02 74.06 -63.48
C ALA A 275 21.49 74.04 -64.93
N ASN A 276 21.95 73.12 -65.78
CA ASN A 276 21.47 73.05 -67.17
C ASN A 276 20.15 72.31 -67.38
N VAL A 277 19.54 71.65 -66.39
CA VAL A 277 18.16 71.12 -66.49
C VAL A 277 17.25 71.95 -65.58
N THR A 278 16.71 73.04 -66.11
CA THR A 278 15.80 73.95 -65.41
C THR A 278 14.35 73.46 -65.50
N ALA A 279 13.44 74.02 -64.70
CA ALA A 279 12.01 73.66 -64.74
C ALA A 279 11.40 73.82 -66.16
N ALA A 280 11.88 74.77 -66.96
CA ALA A 280 11.46 74.94 -68.35
C ALA A 280 11.90 73.80 -69.29
N LYS A 281 12.86 72.97 -68.87
CA LYS A 281 13.39 71.81 -69.60
C LYS A 281 12.71 70.50 -69.17
N LEU A 282 11.74 70.53 -68.25
CA LEU A 282 10.94 69.39 -67.78
C LEU A 282 9.44 69.64 -68.04
N ALA A 283 8.75 68.65 -68.62
CA ALA A 283 7.31 68.73 -68.84
C ALA A 283 6.51 68.48 -67.54
N ASN A 284 5.24 68.94 -67.49
CA ASN A 284 4.36 68.67 -66.36
C ASN A 284 4.14 67.15 -66.18
N ALA A 285 4.20 66.65 -64.96
CA ALA A 285 4.19 65.22 -64.59
C ALA A 285 5.36 64.36 -65.10
N ALA A 286 6.48 64.97 -65.52
CA ALA A 286 7.65 64.22 -66.00
C ALA A 286 8.32 63.33 -64.92
N VAL A 287 8.04 63.53 -63.62
CA VAL A 287 8.57 62.72 -62.52
C VAL A 287 7.45 61.85 -61.92
N GLY A 288 7.31 60.63 -62.45
CA GLY A 288 6.40 59.60 -61.92
C GLY A 288 7.04 58.73 -60.83
N THR A 289 6.30 57.75 -60.32
CA THR A 289 6.78 56.83 -59.26
C THR A 289 8.08 56.10 -59.61
N ALA A 290 8.26 55.68 -60.87
CA ALA A 290 9.50 55.05 -61.34
C ALA A 290 10.71 56.00 -61.43
N ALA A 291 10.48 57.32 -61.45
CA ALA A 291 11.54 58.33 -61.43
C ALA A 291 12.04 58.65 -60.02
N LEU A 292 11.40 58.08 -58.98
CA LEU A 292 11.81 58.15 -57.58
C LEU A 292 12.28 56.76 -57.15
N ALA A 293 13.53 56.63 -56.71
CA ALA A 293 14.05 55.37 -56.19
C ALA A 293 13.40 55.02 -54.83
N ASP A 294 13.39 53.74 -54.46
CA ASP A 294 12.92 53.33 -53.14
C ASP A 294 13.68 54.07 -52.02
N ALA A 295 12.93 54.55 -51.02
CA ALA A 295 13.41 55.41 -49.92
C ALA A 295 13.98 56.79 -50.34
N SER A 296 13.83 57.22 -51.60
CA SER A 296 14.36 58.51 -52.04
C SER A 296 13.64 59.71 -51.41
N VAL A 297 12.45 59.53 -50.86
CA VAL A 297 11.71 60.55 -50.09
C VAL A 297 12.02 60.36 -48.60
N THR A 298 13.10 60.99 -48.14
CA THR A 298 13.52 60.99 -46.73
C THR A 298 12.69 61.96 -45.89
N ALA A 299 12.72 61.85 -44.56
CA ALA A 299 12.01 62.77 -43.66
C ALA A 299 12.30 64.26 -43.97
N ALA A 300 13.56 64.62 -44.26
CA ALA A 300 13.92 66.00 -44.64
C ALA A 300 13.34 66.50 -45.98
N LYS A 301 12.79 65.60 -46.81
CA LYS A 301 12.12 65.90 -48.09
C LYS A 301 10.61 66.01 -47.96
N ILE A 302 10.06 65.71 -46.77
CA ILE A 302 8.66 65.90 -46.41
C ILE A 302 8.61 67.01 -45.36
N SER A 303 7.90 68.11 -45.64
CA SER A 303 7.71 69.15 -44.63
C SER A 303 6.95 68.60 -43.41
N ASP A 304 7.19 69.16 -42.22
CA ASP A 304 6.41 68.82 -41.03
C ASP A 304 4.89 68.97 -41.30
N GLY A 305 4.11 67.93 -40.94
CA GLY A 305 2.67 67.84 -41.27
C GLY A 305 2.35 67.46 -42.73
N GLY A 306 3.36 67.15 -43.55
CA GLY A 306 3.20 66.88 -44.98
C GLY A 306 2.43 65.59 -45.32
N VAL A 307 2.31 64.64 -44.38
CA VAL A 307 1.46 63.45 -44.53
C VAL A 307 0.16 63.65 -43.75
N THR A 308 -0.90 64.03 -44.44
CA THR A 308 -2.23 64.21 -43.87
C THR A 308 -3.02 62.90 -43.88
N THR A 309 -4.12 62.82 -43.14
CA THR A 309 -5.00 61.63 -43.10
C THR A 309 -5.49 61.19 -44.48
N ALA A 310 -5.74 62.13 -45.40
CA ALA A 310 -6.12 61.84 -46.78
C ALA A 310 -4.99 61.23 -47.64
N LYS A 311 -3.73 61.31 -47.17
CA LYS A 311 -2.56 60.73 -47.84
C LYS A 311 -2.25 59.30 -47.37
N LEU A 312 -3.01 58.77 -46.41
CA LEU A 312 -2.91 57.39 -45.93
C LEU A 312 -4.14 56.61 -46.40
N ALA A 313 -3.93 55.47 -47.07
CA ALA A 313 -5.01 54.55 -47.42
C ALA A 313 -5.55 53.83 -46.17
N ALA A 314 -6.78 53.34 -46.22
CA ALA A 314 -7.35 52.52 -45.15
C ALA A 314 -6.43 51.30 -44.88
N ASN A 315 -6.11 51.05 -43.60
CA ASN A 315 -5.19 49.99 -43.14
C ASN A 315 -3.71 50.16 -43.56
N ALA A 316 -3.28 51.34 -44.02
CA ALA A 316 -1.88 51.56 -44.45
C ALA A 316 -0.84 51.45 -43.31
N VAL A 317 -1.26 51.50 -42.04
CA VAL A 317 -0.37 51.36 -40.88
C VAL A 317 -0.80 50.14 -40.07
N GLY A 318 -0.05 49.04 -40.19
CA GLY A 318 -0.24 47.79 -39.45
C GLY A 318 0.91 47.51 -38.48
N ALA A 319 0.93 46.28 -37.92
CA ALA A 319 1.90 45.91 -36.87
C ALA A 319 3.37 46.03 -37.30
N GLY A 320 3.68 45.93 -38.60
CA GLY A 320 5.04 46.10 -39.13
C GLY A 320 5.50 47.55 -39.29
N GLN A 321 4.57 48.51 -39.27
CA GLN A 321 4.84 49.95 -39.42
C GLN A 321 4.95 50.69 -38.07
N LEU A 322 4.70 49.99 -36.95
CA LEU A 322 4.77 50.53 -35.60
C LEU A 322 5.94 49.89 -34.84
N ALA A 323 6.95 50.70 -34.47
CA ALA A 323 8.03 50.24 -33.61
C ALA A 323 7.56 50.00 -32.16
N ASN A 324 8.30 49.21 -31.38
CA ASN A 324 7.99 48.98 -29.96
C ASN A 324 7.94 50.33 -29.21
N ALA A 325 6.85 50.58 -28.48
CA ALA A 325 6.53 51.86 -27.81
C ALA A 325 6.29 53.09 -28.71
N ALA A 326 6.08 52.92 -30.02
CA ALA A 326 5.80 54.05 -30.93
C ALA A 326 4.44 54.73 -30.71
N VAL A 327 3.51 54.08 -30.00
CA VAL A 327 2.21 54.63 -29.60
C VAL A 327 2.14 54.65 -28.08
N SER A 328 2.16 55.85 -27.50
CA SER A 328 1.97 56.09 -26.07
C SER A 328 0.47 56.18 -25.71
N SER A 329 0.14 56.04 -24.43
CA SER A 329 -1.25 56.16 -23.95
C SER A 329 -1.90 57.52 -24.22
N ALA A 330 -1.12 58.56 -24.54
CA ALA A 330 -1.62 59.88 -24.94
C ALA A 330 -2.00 59.96 -26.44
N GLN A 331 -1.54 59.00 -27.25
CA GLN A 331 -1.77 58.94 -28.70
C GLN A 331 -2.88 57.94 -29.07
N LEU A 332 -3.33 57.15 -28.10
CA LEU A 332 -4.55 56.36 -28.19
C LEU A 332 -5.71 57.19 -27.63
N ASP A 333 -6.62 57.60 -28.50
CA ASP A 333 -7.94 58.05 -28.07
C ASP A 333 -8.71 56.84 -27.52
N LEU A 334 -8.51 56.57 -26.23
CA LEU A 334 -9.24 55.57 -25.46
C LEU A 334 -10.55 56.14 -24.91
N THR A 335 -11.01 57.34 -25.32
CA THR A 335 -12.27 57.90 -24.81
C THR A 335 -13.49 57.02 -25.16
N GLY A 336 -13.35 56.12 -26.15
CA GLY A 336 -14.32 55.06 -26.43
C GLY A 336 -14.09 53.71 -25.71
N LEU A 337 -12.99 53.54 -24.97
CA LEU A 337 -12.59 52.27 -24.33
C LEU A 337 -12.29 52.38 -22.82
N ALA A 338 -12.35 53.58 -22.24
CA ALA A 338 -11.89 53.87 -20.88
C ALA A 338 -12.82 53.39 -19.73
N THR A 339 -13.83 52.56 -19.99
CA THR A 339 -14.72 52.03 -18.93
C THR A 339 -15.00 50.54 -19.03
N ALA A 340 -14.49 49.82 -20.04
CA ALA A 340 -14.95 48.47 -20.34
C ALA A 340 -14.11 47.32 -19.73
N LEU A 341 -12.94 47.56 -19.11
CA LEU A 341 -12.05 46.48 -18.66
C LEU A 341 -11.34 46.76 -17.33
N TRP A 342 -11.39 45.78 -16.42
CA TRP A 342 -10.64 45.75 -15.16
C TRP A 342 -9.19 45.28 -15.42
N LYS A 343 -8.18 45.97 -14.89
CA LYS A 343 -6.78 45.53 -15.00
C LYS A 343 -6.48 44.49 -13.91
N VAL A 344 -5.86 43.37 -14.28
CA VAL A 344 -5.56 42.21 -13.40
C VAL A 344 -4.60 42.48 -12.24
N GLY A 345 -3.96 43.66 -12.20
CA GLY A 345 -3.06 44.09 -11.11
C GLY A 345 -3.67 45.09 -10.12
N GLY A 346 -4.93 45.49 -10.30
CA GLY A 346 -5.51 46.66 -9.61
C GLY A 346 -5.01 47.99 -10.19
N ASN A 347 -5.82 49.05 -10.10
CA ASN A 347 -5.43 50.39 -10.58
C ASN A 347 -5.09 51.28 -9.36
N ALA A 348 -4.00 52.05 -9.42
CA ALA A 348 -3.74 53.10 -8.44
C ALA A 348 -4.84 54.18 -8.51
N GLY A 349 -5.40 54.58 -7.36
CA GLY A 349 -6.49 55.58 -7.29
C GLY A 349 -7.92 55.01 -7.35
N THR A 350 -8.13 53.70 -7.18
CA THR A 350 -9.48 53.12 -7.15
C THR A 350 -10.17 53.25 -5.80
N ILE A 351 -11.44 53.65 -5.80
CA ILE A 351 -12.34 53.58 -4.65
C ILE A 351 -13.19 52.30 -4.81
N PRO A 352 -13.11 51.32 -3.89
CA PRO A 352 -13.79 50.03 -4.03
C PRO A 352 -15.30 50.09 -4.28
N THR A 353 -15.99 51.14 -3.82
CA THR A 353 -17.44 51.33 -4.05
C THR A 353 -17.78 51.84 -5.45
N ALA A 354 -16.84 52.47 -6.17
CA ALA A 354 -17.07 53.03 -7.50
C ALA A 354 -16.43 52.19 -8.62
N HIS A 355 -15.35 51.46 -8.33
CA HIS A 355 -14.57 50.72 -9.33
C HIS A 355 -14.47 49.24 -8.94
N PHE A 356 -15.35 48.41 -9.50
CA PHE A 356 -15.44 46.98 -9.23
C PHE A 356 -15.77 46.17 -10.49
N LEU A 357 -15.52 44.86 -10.47
CA LEU A 357 -16.07 43.92 -11.46
C LEU A 357 -17.32 43.26 -10.89
N GLY A 358 -18.45 43.48 -11.56
CA GLY A 358 -19.74 42.99 -11.11
C GLY A 358 -20.88 43.77 -11.76
N THR A 359 -22.05 43.70 -11.13
CA THR A 359 -23.28 44.38 -11.55
C THR A 359 -23.68 45.45 -10.52
N THR A 360 -24.29 46.55 -10.97
CA THR A 360 -24.90 47.58 -10.10
C THR A 360 -26.42 47.40 -9.94
N ASP A 361 -27.02 46.55 -10.75
CA ASP A 361 -28.43 46.20 -10.74
C ASP A 361 -28.66 44.86 -10.02
N ASN A 362 -29.92 44.48 -9.81
CA ASN A 362 -30.27 43.20 -9.18
C ASN A 362 -30.18 42.02 -10.17
N GLN A 363 -29.16 42.03 -11.03
CA GLN A 363 -28.86 40.95 -11.98
C GLN A 363 -27.68 40.12 -11.51
N SER A 364 -27.71 38.83 -11.86
CA SER A 364 -26.62 37.92 -11.51
C SER A 364 -25.35 38.22 -12.31
N PHE A 365 -24.20 38.11 -11.64
CA PHE A 365 -22.89 38.16 -12.28
C PHE A 365 -22.41 36.73 -12.57
N GLU A 366 -22.03 36.43 -13.83
CA GLU A 366 -21.58 35.10 -14.24
C GLU A 366 -20.17 35.10 -14.83
N VAL A 367 -19.35 34.15 -14.36
CA VAL A 367 -18.07 33.78 -14.99
C VAL A 367 -18.29 32.49 -15.77
N ARG A 368 -17.91 32.49 -17.06
CA ARG A 368 -18.07 31.35 -17.97
C ARG A 368 -16.71 30.80 -18.42
N VAL A 369 -16.64 29.48 -18.58
CA VAL A 369 -15.50 28.75 -19.17
C VAL A 369 -16.06 27.89 -20.31
N ASN A 370 -15.47 27.99 -21.51
CA ASN A 370 -15.98 27.31 -22.71
C ASN A 370 -17.50 27.50 -22.92
N SER A 371 -17.96 28.75 -22.81
CA SER A 371 -19.39 29.15 -22.91
C SER A 371 -20.34 28.52 -21.88
N THR A 372 -19.83 27.81 -20.87
CA THR A 372 -20.60 27.23 -19.78
C THR A 372 -20.41 28.04 -18.50
N ARG A 373 -21.49 28.27 -17.75
CA ARG A 373 -21.43 28.93 -16.44
C ARG A 373 -20.55 28.12 -15.48
N ALA A 374 -19.52 28.77 -14.92
CA ALA A 374 -18.59 28.18 -13.96
C ALA A 374 -18.79 28.75 -12.54
N LEU A 375 -19.12 30.05 -12.44
CA LEU A 375 -19.49 30.73 -11.20
C LEU A 375 -20.61 31.71 -11.48
N ARG A 376 -21.61 31.77 -10.59
CA ARG A 376 -22.67 32.76 -10.57
C ARG A 376 -22.77 33.36 -9.17
N LEU A 377 -22.73 34.69 -9.10
CA LEU A 377 -23.07 35.44 -7.90
C LEU A 377 -24.49 35.97 -8.09
N GLU A 378 -25.44 35.45 -7.31
CA GLU A 378 -26.85 35.86 -7.39
C GLU A 378 -27.15 36.88 -6.30
N PRO A 379 -27.46 38.15 -6.64
CA PRO A 379 -27.86 39.13 -5.66
C PRO A 379 -29.23 38.77 -5.05
N ASN A 380 -29.49 39.29 -3.85
CA ASN A 380 -30.79 39.23 -3.20
C ASN A 380 -31.07 40.53 -2.45
N SER A 381 -32.30 40.66 -1.95
CA SER A 381 -32.78 41.84 -1.24
C SER A 381 -32.08 42.13 0.10
N SER A 382 -31.24 41.22 0.60
CA SER A 382 -30.58 41.32 1.90
C SER A 382 -29.08 41.62 1.82
N ALA A 383 -28.59 42.06 0.65
CA ALA A 383 -27.18 42.43 0.44
C ALA A 383 -26.16 41.31 0.76
N ALA A 384 -26.57 40.04 0.72
CA ALA A 384 -25.70 38.89 0.95
C ALA A 384 -25.83 37.91 -0.22
N PRO A 385 -25.17 38.17 -1.37
CA PRO A 385 -25.32 37.37 -2.59
C PRO A 385 -25.10 35.87 -2.36
N ASN A 386 -25.83 35.05 -3.09
CA ASN A 386 -25.59 33.61 -3.12
C ASN A 386 -24.41 33.30 -4.05
N VAL A 387 -23.59 32.33 -3.67
CA VAL A 387 -22.43 31.87 -4.46
C VAL A 387 -22.78 30.52 -5.08
N ILE A 388 -22.78 30.40 -6.41
CA ILE A 388 -23.13 29.17 -7.12
C ILE A 388 -22.04 28.83 -8.12
N ALA A 389 -21.13 27.94 -7.74
CA ALA A 389 -20.04 27.45 -8.57
C ALA A 389 -20.30 26.02 -9.10
N GLY A 390 -19.49 25.60 -10.07
CA GLY A 390 -19.56 24.26 -10.67
C GLY A 390 -20.52 24.20 -11.86
N ALA A 391 -21.20 23.07 -12.04
CA ALA A 391 -22.05 22.84 -13.19
C ALA A 391 -23.23 23.84 -13.29
N ALA A 392 -23.60 24.17 -14.53
CA ALA A 392 -24.70 25.11 -14.82
C ALA A 392 -26.09 24.66 -14.28
N VAL A 393 -26.21 23.40 -13.88
CA VAL A 393 -27.42 22.81 -13.32
C VAL A 393 -27.52 22.95 -11.79
N ASN A 394 -26.45 23.38 -11.10
CA ASN A 394 -26.53 23.72 -9.68
C ASN A 394 -27.44 24.94 -9.50
N SER A 395 -28.22 24.95 -8.41
CA SER A 395 -29.19 26.02 -8.17
C SER A 395 -29.38 26.34 -6.70
N VAL A 396 -29.65 27.61 -6.42
CA VAL A 396 -30.12 28.11 -5.14
C VAL A 396 -31.55 28.62 -5.34
N SER A 397 -32.47 28.34 -4.41
CA SER A 397 -33.84 28.83 -4.52
C SER A 397 -33.93 30.35 -4.37
N GLY A 398 -34.84 30.97 -5.13
CA GLY A 398 -35.14 32.40 -5.01
C GLY A 398 -35.58 32.76 -3.59
N GLY A 399 -34.94 33.79 -3.02
CA GLY A 399 -35.19 34.24 -1.64
C GLY A 399 -34.25 33.64 -0.59
N ALA A 400 -33.41 32.65 -0.92
CA ALA A 400 -32.32 32.25 -0.04
C ALA A 400 -31.29 33.40 0.05
N ILE A 401 -30.80 33.63 1.27
CA ILE A 401 -29.85 34.69 1.59
C ILE A 401 -28.50 34.07 1.95
N GLY A 402 -27.40 34.51 1.32
CA GLY A 402 -26.05 34.07 1.67
C GLY A 402 -25.79 32.56 1.52
N ALA A 403 -26.54 31.88 0.66
CA ALA A 403 -26.34 30.45 0.39
C ALA A 403 -25.11 30.22 -0.49
N THR A 404 -24.42 29.10 -0.29
CA THR A 404 -23.19 28.76 -1.00
C THR A 404 -23.26 27.36 -1.59
N ILE A 405 -22.95 27.25 -2.88
CA ILE A 405 -22.56 26.02 -3.55
C ILE A 405 -21.15 26.26 -4.09
N ALA A 406 -20.13 25.67 -3.46
CA ALA A 406 -18.73 25.95 -3.80
C ALA A 406 -18.24 25.19 -5.06
N GLY A 407 -19.00 24.22 -5.58
CA GLY A 407 -18.67 23.55 -6.83
C GLY A 407 -19.49 22.28 -7.11
N GLY A 408 -18.93 21.40 -7.96
CA GLY A 408 -19.50 20.09 -8.27
C GLY A 408 -20.71 20.14 -9.22
N GLY A 409 -21.49 19.06 -9.20
CA GLY A 409 -22.59 18.81 -10.15
C GLY A 409 -22.11 18.43 -11.56
N ALA A 410 -23.04 18.01 -12.40
CA ALA A 410 -22.80 17.72 -13.81
C ALA A 410 -24.09 17.89 -14.61
N GLY A 411 -24.02 18.58 -15.76
CA GLY A 411 -25.17 18.71 -16.67
C GLY A 411 -25.62 17.36 -17.25
N SER A 412 -24.69 16.41 -17.39
CA SER A 412 -24.96 15.00 -17.71
C SER A 412 -23.78 14.15 -17.26
N PHE A 413 -24.03 13.18 -16.39
CA PHE A 413 -23.07 12.13 -16.01
C PHE A 413 -23.82 10.80 -15.99
N GLY A 414 -23.40 9.85 -16.84
CA GLY A 414 -24.17 8.63 -17.05
C GLY A 414 -25.58 8.84 -17.62
N GLY A 415 -25.84 9.98 -18.30
CA GLY A 415 -27.13 10.32 -18.89
C GLY A 415 -28.11 11.04 -17.95
N THR A 416 -27.74 11.31 -16.70
CA THR A 416 -28.58 12.01 -15.73
C THR A 416 -27.90 13.31 -15.28
N ALA A 417 -28.69 14.38 -15.09
CA ALA A 417 -28.20 15.62 -14.50
C ALA A 417 -27.99 15.42 -12.99
N ILE A 418 -26.81 15.80 -12.51
CA ILE A 418 -26.42 15.71 -11.10
C ILE A 418 -26.36 17.13 -10.56
N THR A 419 -27.34 17.51 -9.74
CA THR A 419 -27.51 18.90 -9.28
C THR A 419 -27.25 19.05 -7.80
N ASN A 420 -26.48 20.05 -7.41
CA ASN A 420 -26.48 20.53 -6.02
C ASN A 420 -27.56 21.61 -5.88
N LEU A 421 -28.38 21.49 -4.83
CA LEU A 421 -29.54 22.33 -4.59
C LEU A 421 -29.52 22.88 -3.15
N VAL A 422 -29.59 24.19 -3.00
CA VAL A 422 -29.74 24.84 -1.69
C VAL A 422 -30.99 25.72 -1.67
N GLN A 423 -31.95 25.39 -0.81
CA GLN A 423 -33.26 26.05 -0.75
C GLN A 423 -33.47 26.88 0.52
N SER A 424 -32.46 27.05 1.37
CA SER A 424 -32.55 27.81 2.62
C SER A 424 -31.39 28.78 2.79
N SER A 425 -31.64 29.87 3.53
CA SER A 425 -30.65 30.91 3.80
C SER A 425 -29.46 30.37 4.58
N PHE A 426 -28.26 30.83 4.22
CA PHE A 426 -26.99 30.43 4.82
C PHE A 426 -26.69 28.93 4.68
N GLY A 427 -27.44 28.22 3.83
CA GLY A 427 -27.18 26.83 3.51
C GLY A 427 -25.89 26.70 2.69
N THR A 428 -25.06 25.71 3.01
CA THR A 428 -23.77 25.51 2.35
C THR A 428 -23.63 24.11 1.79
N VAL A 429 -23.35 23.98 0.50
CA VAL A 429 -22.89 22.74 -0.14
C VAL A 429 -21.46 22.96 -0.64
N GLY A 430 -20.49 22.25 -0.05
CA GLY A 430 -19.07 22.40 -0.43
C GLY A 430 -18.73 21.85 -1.82
N GLY A 431 -19.51 20.90 -2.34
CA GLY A 431 -19.30 20.33 -3.67
C GLY A 431 -20.02 18.99 -3.86
N GLY A 432 -19.40 18.07 -4.60
CA GLY A 432 -19.97 16.76 -4.89
C GLY A 432 -21.16 16.84 -5.87
N GLY A 433 -22.14 15.94 -5.76
CA GLY A 433 -23.26 15.91 -6.70
C GLY A 433 -24.57 15.38 -6.10
N ALA A 434 -25.71 15.85 -6.59
CA ALA A 434 -27.03 15.44 -6.11
C ALA A 434 -27.27 15.75 -4.61
N ASN A 435 -26.54 16.72 -4.04
CA ASN A 435 -26.70 17.12 -2.65
C ASN A 435 -27.81 18.18 -2.51
N GLY A 436 -28.65 18.06 -1.48
CA GLY A 436 -29.84 18.91 -1.32
C GLY A 436 -30.02 19.43 0.10
N ILE A 437 -29.99 20.75 0.28
CA ILE A 437 -30.49 21.42 1.48
C ILE A 437 -31.89 21.95 1.19
N LYS A 438 -32.90 21.40 1.88
CA LYS A 438 -34.30 21.75 1.65
C LYS A 438 -34.72 23.02 2.41
N THR A 439 -35.98 23.40 2.26
CA THR A 439 -36.52 24.68 2.76
C THR A 439 -36.58 24.73 4.29
N SER A 440 -36.59 25.94 4.85
CA SER A 440 -36.68 26.17 6.31
C SER A 440 -35.56 25.51 7.13
N SER A 441 -34.38 25.31 6.54
CA SER A 441 -33.21 24.70 7.18
C SER A 441 -32.01 25.67 7.19
N PRO A 442 -32.16 26.85 7.84
CA PRO A 442 -31.14 27.88 7.77
C PRO A 442 -29.82 27.43 8.42
N GLY A 443 -28.70 27.83 7.83
CA GLY A 443 -27.36 27.51 8.34
C GLY A 443 -26.97 26.03 8.23
N ALA A 444 -27.76 25.20 7.54
CA ALA A 444 -27.41 23.81 7.32
C ALA A 444 -26.20 23.66 6.38
N THR A 445 -25.40 22.62 6.59
CA THR A 445 -24.17 22.40 5.82
C THR A 445 -24.08 20.97 5.31
N ILE A 446 -23.73 20.80 4.04
CA ILE A 446 -23.29 19.55 3.43
C ILE A 446 -21.88 19.80 2.87
N ALA A 447 -20.85 19.21 3.47
CA ALA A 447 -19.47 19.49 3.02
C ALA A 447 -19.19 18.94 1.61
N GLY A 448 -19.88 17.88 1.17
CA GLY A 448 -19.79 17.32 -0.18
C GLY A 448 -20.46 15.95 -0.31
N GLY A 449 -19.88 15.06 -1.12
CA GLY A 449 -20.38 13.70 -1.32
C GLY A 449 -21.45 13.58 -2.41
N TYR A 450 -22.25 12.52 -2.36
CA TYR A 450 -23.29 12.24 -3.36
C TYR A 450 -24.64 11.89 -2.73
N LEU A 451 -25.74 12.45 -3.23
CA LEU A 451 -27.11 12.18 -2.75
C LEU A 451 -27.38 12.52 -1.28
N ASN A 452 -26.60 13.41 -0.65
CA ASN A 452 -26.84 13.80 0.73
C ASN A 452 -27.99 14.81 0.83
N VAL A 453 -28.89 14.63 1.81
CA VAL A 453 -30.09 15.47 1.95
C VAL A 453 -30.26 15.97 3.38
N VAL A 454 -30.29 17.29 3.54
CA VAL A 454 -30.85 17.94 4.73
C VAL A 454 -32.31 18.23 4.45
N SER A 455 -33.20 17.62 5.23
CA SER A 455 -34.66 17.70 5.07
C SER A 455 -35.22 19.09 5.41
N ASN A 456 -36.53 19.29 5.20
CA ASN A 456 -37.19 20.53 5.58
C ASN A 456 -37.18 20.71 7.10
N ASN A 457 -37.09 21.96 7.58
CA ASN A 457 -37.12 22.28 9.02
C ASN A 457 -35.97 21.62 9.81
N ALA A 458 -34.76 21.64 9.24
CA ALA A 458 -33.55 21.09 9.83
C ALA A 458 -32.46 22.17 9.95
N ALA A 459 -32.76 23.21 10.72
CA ALA A 459 -31.84 24.32 10.99
C ALA A 459 -30.54 23.83 11.63
N TYR A 460 -29.40 24.39 11.19
CA TYR A 460 -28.05 24.05 11.70
C TYR A 460 -27.67 22.56 11.58
N ALA A 461 -28.37 21.80 10.74
CA ALA A 461 -28.04 20.41 10.44
C ALA A 461 -26.72 20.30 9.68
N THR A 462 -25.95 19.25 9.95
CA THR A 462 -24.64 19.04 9.32
C THR A 462 -24.54 17.66 8.69
N ILE A 463 -24.12 17.60 7.43
CA ILE A 463 -23.64 16.39 6.77
C ILE A 463 -22.18 16.61 6.34
N GLY A 464 -21.24 15.85 6.89
CA GLY A 464 -19.82 15.99 6.55
C GLY A 464 -19.47 15.47 5.14
N GLY A 465 -20.26 14.54 4.58
CA GLY A 465 -20.08 14.01 3.24
C GLY A 465 -20.70 12.62 3.06
N GLY A 466 -20.07 11.76 2.26
CA GLY A 466 -20.50 10.37 2.04
C GLY A 466 -21.56 10.22 0.94
N TYR A 467 -22.29 9.10 0.96
CA TYR A 467 -23.28 8.73 -0.04
C TYR A 467 -24.66 8.53 0.60
N ALA A 468 -25.68 9.20 0.08
CA ALA A 468 -27.08 9.06 0.47
C ALA A 468 -27.37 9.24 1.98
N ASN A 469 -26.61 10.10 2.66
CA ASN A 469 -26.87 10.42 4.06
C ASN A 469 -28.00 11.45 4.20
N GLY A 470 -28.77 11.34 5.28
CA GLY A 470 -29.92 12.19 5.56
C GLY A 470 -29.86 12.83 6.94
N VAL A 471 -30.28 14.10 7.03
CA VAL A 471 -30.64 14.74 8.30
C VAL A 471 -32.09 15.18 8.26
N GLY A 472 -32.85 14.85 9.29
CA GLY A 472 -34.30 15.05 9.35
C GLY A 472 -34.77 16.28 10.15
N THR A 473 -33.93 16.87 11.00
CA THR A 473 -34.36 17.87 11.98
C THR A 473 -33.22 18.76 12.47
N ASN A 474 -33.52 19.71 13.35
CA ASN A 474 -32.61 20.75 13.83
C ASN A 474 -31.41 20.18 14.58
N SER A 475 -30.24 20.79 14.35
CA SER A 475 -28.97 20.52 15.02
C SER A 475 -28.47 19.08 14.94
N ALA A 476 -29.08 18.24 14.10
CA ALA A 476 -28.67 16.86 13.90
C ALA A 476 -27.47 16.77 12.94
N THR A 477 -26.63 15.77 13.17
CA THR A 477 -25.35 15.63 12.46
C THR A 477 -25.17 14.22 11.91
N VAL A 478 -24.79 14.12 10.64
CA VAL A 478 -24.19 12.92 10.06
C VAL A 478 -22.79 13.25 9.58
N ALA A 479 -21.73 12.78 10.23
CA ALA A 479 -20.39 13.19 9.83
C ALA A 479 -19.95 12.56 8.48
N GLY A 480 -20.52 11.44 8.06
CA GLY A 480 -20.28 10.82 6.75
C GLY A 480 -20.88 9.42 6.62
N GLY A 481 -20.27 8.57 5.77
CA GLY A 481 -20.69 7.18 5.57
C GLY A 481 -21.69 6.97 4.43
N TYR A 482 -22.45 5.87 4.50
CA TYR A 482 -23.39 5.41 3.46
C TYR A 482 -24.78 5.20 4.06
N TYR A 483 -25.82 5.88 3.56
CA TYR A 483 -27.23 5.70 3.99
C TYR A 483 -27.50 5.94 5.49
N ASN A 484 -26.72 6.77 6.16
CA ASN A 484 -26.99 7.13 7.55
C ASN A 484 -28.09 8.19 7.64
N LEU A 485 -28.96 8.09 8.65
CA LEU A 485 -30.05 9.02 8.89
C LEU A 485 -30.06 9.51 10.35
N ALA A 486 -29.85 10.80 10.56
CA ALA A 486 -30.05 11.47 11.85
C ALA A 486 -31.36 12.27 11.81
N SER A 487 -32.45 11.72 12.35
CA SER A 487 -33.79 12.31 12.29
C SER A 487 -34.34 12.77 13.65
N GLY A 488 -33.64 12.48 14.75
CA GLY A 488 -33.97 13.01 16.08
C GLY A 488 -33.34 14.39 16.35
N PHE A 489 -34.00 15.23 17.16
CA PHE A 489 -33.49 16.56 17.51
C PHE A 489 -32.11 16.43 18.16
N GLU A 490 -31.10 17.17 17.70
CA GLU A 490 -29.70 17.06 18.19
C GLU A 490 -29.10 15.63 18.12
N SER A 491 -29.64 14.76 17.27
CA SER A 491 -29.10 13.41 17.06
C SER A 491 -27.80 13.43 16.25
N THR A 492 -26.92 12.48 16.52
CA THR A 492 -25.63 12.36 15.84
C THR A 492 -25.40 10.95 15.33
N VAL A 493 -25.01 10.83 14.06
CA VAL A 493 -24.39 9.63 13.49
C VAL A 493 -22.97 10.00 13.03
N ALA A 494 -21.95 9.45 13.67
CA ALA A 494 -20.57 9.78 13.32
C ALA A 494 -20.09 9.12 12.00
N GLY A 495 -20.79 8.11 11.49
CA GLY A 495 -20.49 7.50 10.19
C GLY A 495 -21.08 6.09 10.04
N GLY A 496 -20.41 5.24 9.26
CA GLY A 496 -20.82 3.85 9.04
C GLY A 496 -21.82 3.68 7.89
N GLU A 497 -22.59 2.59 7.95
CA GLU A 497 -23.54 2.19 6.92
C GLU A 497 -24.95 2.01 7.51
N ALA A 498 -25.97 2.61 6.91
CA ALA A 498 -27.38 2.38 7.23
C ALA A 498 -27.74 2.58 8.72
N ASN A 499 -27.06 3.46 9.43
CA ASN A 499 -27.36 3.75 10.84
C ASN A 499 -28.49 4.79 10.96
N LEU A 500 -29.38 4.61 11.94
CA LEU A 500 -30.51 5.49 12.21
C LEU A 500 -30.43 6.03 13.65
N ALA A 501 -30.32 7.35 13.78
CA ALA A 501 -30.46 8.06 15.05
C ALA A 501 -31.75 8.88 15.02
N SER A 502 -32.85 8.32 15.54
CA SER A 502 -34.20 8.90 15.44
C SER A 502 -34.74 9.46 16.77
N GLY A 503 -34.17 9.06 17.91
CA GLY A 503 -34.48 9.66 19.20
C GLY A 503 -33.83 11.03 19.38
N ALA A 504 -34.39 11.90 20.22
CA ALA A 504 -33.76 13.18 20.55
C ALA A 504 -32.45 12.96 21.31
N VAL A 505 -31.41 13.75 21.01
CA VAL A 505 -30.09 13.72 21.66
C VAL A 505 -29.44 12.33 21.60
N THR A 506 -29.71 11.57 20.54
CA THR A 506 -29.14 10.24 20.34
C THR A 506 -27.74 10.29 19.74
N PHE A 507 -26.94 9.26 20.01
CA PHE A 507 -25.60 9.12 19.42
C PHE A 507 -25.40 7.72 18.84
N VAL A 508 -24.97 7.63 17.60
CA VAL A 508 -24.44 6.42 16.97
C VAL A 508 -23.02 6.67 16.50
N GLY A 509 -22.04 5.99 17.09
CA GLY A 509 -20.63 6.18 16.79
C GLY A 509 -20.19 5.63 15.42
N GLY A 510 -20.96 4.73 14.82
CA GLY A 510 -20.69 4.16 13.49
C GLY A 510 -21.24 2.75 13.36
N GLY A 511 -20.57 1.90 12.57
CA GLY A 511 -20.97 0.50 12.35
C GLY A 511 -22.01 0.35 11.24
N GLN A 512 -22.76 -0.75 11.24
CA GLN A 512 -23.75 -1.07 10.20
C GLN A 512 -25.14 -1.32 10.81
N GLY A 513 -26.17 -0.65 10.29
CA GLY A 513 -27.57 -0.97 10.61
C GLY A 513 -27.98 -0.73 12.07
N ASN A 514 -27.26 0.11 12.81
CA ASN A 514 -27.59 0.40 14.20
C ASN A 514 -28.75 1.41 14.29
N ILE A 515 -29.66 1.22 15.25
CA ILE A 515 -30.85 2.04 15.43
C ILE A 515 -30.89 2.58 16.87
N ALA A 516 -30.67 3.87 17.05
CA ALA A 516 -30.88 4.58 18.31
C ALA A 516 -32.19 5.38 18.22
N SER A 517 -33.26 4.86 18.80
CA SER A 517 -34.61 5.46 18.72
C SER A 517 -35.14 5.99 20.05
N GLY A 518 -34.56 5.56 21.18
CA GLY A 518 -34.88 6.13 22.50
C GLY A 518 -34.26 7.52 22.66
N SER A 519 -34.92 8.43 23.36
CA SER A 519 -34.31 9.73 23.67
C SER A 519 -33.05 9.53 24.53
N ALA A 520 -31.97 10.26 24.23
CA ALA A 520 -30.65 10.11 24.84
C ALA A 520 -30.04 8.70 24.73
N ALA A 521 -30.52 7.87 23.79
CA ALA A 521 -29.94 6.56 23.56
C ALA A 521 -28.57 6.64 22.86
N VAL A 522 -27.66 5.74 23.23
CA VAL A 522 -26.28 5.71 22.75
C VAL A 522 -25.95 4.32 22.20
N ILE A 523 -25.42 4.28 20.98
CA ILE A 523 -24.79 3.10 20.41
C ILE A 523 -23.35 3.47 20.04
N GLY A 524 -22.36 2.83 20.66
CA GLY A 524 -20.95 3.09 20.37
C GLY A 524 -20.55 2.67 18.95
N GLY A 525 -21.14 1.58 18.43
CA GLY A 525 -20.93 1.07 17.08
C GLY A 525 -21.46 -0.36 16.93
N GLY A 526 -20.84 -1.16 16.07
CA GLY A 526 -21.21 -2.58 15.87
C GLY A 526 -22.20 -2.80 14.73
N VAL A 527 -22.93 -3.91 14.76
CA VAL A 527 -23.82 -4.34 13.67
C VAL A 527 -25.23 -4.61 14.20
N THR A 528 -26.24 -3.95 13.62
CA THR A 528 -27.67 -4.23 13.89
C THR A 528 -28.09 -4.13 15.36
N ASN A 529 -27.47 -3.25 16.13
CA ASN A 529 -27.88 -2.99 17.51
C ASN A 529 -29.09 -2.05 17.56
N LEU A 530 -30.00 -2.27 18.52
CA LEU A 530 -31.20 -1.44 18.74
C LEU A 530 -31.23 -0.91 20.17
N ALA A 531 -31.03 0.39 20.31
CA ALA A 531 -31.18 1.13 21.57
C ALA A 531 -32.47 1.97 21.51
N SER A 532 -33.56 1.43 22.05
CA SER A 532 -34.91 2.02 21.95
C SER A 532 -35.45 2.56 23.26
N GLY A 533 -34.84 2.21 24.39
CA GLY A 533 -35.19 2.77 25.70
C GLY A 533 -34.68 4.20 25.91
N PHE A 534 -35.38 4.99 26.71
CA PHE A 534 -34.90 6.29 27.20
C PHE A 534 -33.55 6.11 27.92
N GLU A 535 -32.52 6.88 27.56
CA GLU A 535 -31.15 6.77 28.12
C GLU A 535 -30.56 5.34 28.05
N SER A 536 -30.97 4.55 27.04
CA SER A 536 -30.41 3.22 26.83
C SER A 536 -29.02 3.27 26.19
N ILE A 537 -28.13 2.36 26.57
CA ILE A 537 -26.75 2.32 26.11
C ILE A 537 -26.43 0.94 25.54
N ILE A 538 -25.83 0.91 24.35
CA ILE A 538 -25.15 -0.26 23.79
C ILE A 538 -23.71 0.13 23.45
N GLY A 539 -22.73 -0.46 24.10
CA GLY A 539 -21.31 -0.17 23.82
C GLY A 539 -20.89 -0.57 22.41
N GLY A 540 -21.40 -1.69 21.90
CA GLY A 540 -21.16 -2.20 20.55
C GLY A 540 -21.66 -3.64 20.40
N GLY A 541 -20.97 -4.43 19.58
CA GLY A 541 -21.33 -5.84 19.33
C GLY A 541 -22.34 -6.00 18.20
N GLU A 542 -23.06 -7.13 18.19
CA GLU A 542 -24.01 -7.48 17.13
C GLU A 542 -25.37 -7.92 17.69
N LEU A 543 -26.46 -7.46 17.07
CA LEU A 543 -27.84 -7.85 17.40
C LEU A 543 -28.20 -7.64 18.88
N ASN A 544 -27.68 -6.60 19.54
CA ASN A 544 -28.05 -6.30 20.92
C ASN A 544 -29.30 -5.40 21.00
N TYR A 545 -30.16 -5.64 22.00
CA TYR A 545 -31.45 -4.96 22.17
C TYR A 545 -31.57 -4.33 23.57
N ALA A 546 -31.36 -3.02 23.65
CA ALA A 546 -31.54 -2.23 24.88
C ALA A 546 -32.85 -1.44 24.78
N SER A 547 -33.95 -2.04 25.26
CA SER A 547 -35.31 -1.43 25.18
C SER A 547 -35.82 -0.90 26.51
N GLY A 548 -35.18 -1.25 27.63
CA GLY A 548 -35.51 -0.70 28.94
C GLY A 548 -35.03 0.73 29.09
N ALA A 549 -35.77 1.57 29.84
CA ALA A 549 -35.25 2.88 30.22
C ALA A 549 -34.03 2.73 31.15
N VAL A 550 -32.98 3.52 30.91
CA VAL A 550 -31.70 3.45 31.64
C VAL A 550 -31.07 2.04 31.58
N SER A 551 -31.37 1.27 30.51
CA SER A 551 -30.79 -0.06 30.31
C SER A 551 -29.41 0.04 29.66
N ALA A 552 -28.56 -0.95 29.92
CA ALA A 552 -27.20 -0.95 29.38
C ALA A 552 -26.79 -2.34 28.89
N ILE A 553 -26.16 -2.39 27.72
CA ILE A 553 -25.48 -3.56 27.18
C ILE A 553 -24.04 -3.16 26.87
N GLY A 554 -23.05 -3.79 27.51
CA GLY A 554 -21.64 -3.48 27.24
C GLY A 554 -21.20 -3.86 25.82
N GLY A 555 -21.70 -5.00 25.31
CA GLY A 555 -21.46 -5.48 23.94
C GLY A 555 -21.89 -6.94 23.78
N GLY A 556 -21.20 -7.68 22.91
CA GLY A 556 -21.47 -9.12 22.67
C GLY A 556 -22.44 -9.37 21.52
N TYR A 557 -23.04 -10.56 21.48
CA TYR A 557 -23.95 -11.00 20.43
C TYR A 557 -25.31 -11.37 20.99
N TYR A 558 -26.38 -10.82 20.42
CA TYR A 558 -27.77 -11.19 20.72
C TYR A 558 -28.19 -11.01 22.19
N ASN A 559 -27.70 -9.97 22.87
CA ASN A 559 -28.07 -9.69 24.25
C ASN A 559 -29.31 -8.78 24.35
N GLY A 560 -30.11 -8.94 25.40
CA GLY A 560 -31.31 -8.14 25.67
C GLY A 560 -31.31 -7.53 27.07
N ALA A 561 -31.52 -6.21 27.14
CA ALA A 561 -31.76 -5.47 28.39
C ALA A 561 -33.08 -4.71 28.25
N THR A 562 -34.18 -5.31 28.71
CA THR A 562 -35.52 -4.98 28.21
C THR A 562 -36.39 -4.18 29.17
N THR A 563 -35.95 -3.99 30.41
CA THR A 563 -36.71 -3.35 31.50
C THR A 563 -35.91 -2.23 32.18
N TYR A 564 -36.57 -1.42 32.99
CA TYR A 564 -35.95 -0.29 33.69
C TYR A 564 -34.67 -0.70 34.44
N GLY A 565 -33.56 -0.05 34.14
CA GLY A 565 -32.26 -0.27 34.80
C GLY A 565 -31.68 -1.67 34.64
N SER A 566 -32.15 -2.46 33.66
CA SER A 566 -31.59 -3.79 33.36
C SER A 566 -30.21 -3.66 32.70
N VAL A 567 -29.28 -4.54 33.07
CA VAL A 567 -27.90 -4.49 32.59
C VAL A 567 -27.44 -5.85 32.09
N VAL A 568 -26.85 -5.88 30.90
CA VAL A 568 -26.05 -7.00 30.40
C VAL A 568 -24.61 -6.54 30.17
N GLY A 569 -23.64 -7.10 30.88
CA GLY A 569 -22.23 -6.72 30.70
C GLY A 569 -21.69 -7.10 29.32
N GLY A 570 -22.12 -8.24 28.77
CA GLY A 570 -21.78 -8.71 27.42
C GLY A 570 -22.13 -10.18 27.23
N GLY A 571 -21.40 -10.88 26.35
CA GLY A 571 -21.56 -12.33 26.12
C GLY A 571 -22.47 -12.67 24.94
N TYR A 572 -23.05 -13.87 24.96
CA TYR A 572 -23.90 -14.40 23.90
C TYR A 572 -25.30 -14.74 24.41
N ALA A 573 -26.34 -14.22 23.78
CA ALA A 573 -27.74 -14.58 24.06
C ALA A 573 -28.18 -14.39 25.53
N ASN A 574 -27.64 -13.39 26.23
CA ASN A 574 -28.03 -13.09 27.60
C ASN A 574 -29.24 -12.15 27.65
N LEU A 575 -30.15 -12.36 28.60
CA LEU A 575 -31.36 -11.57 28.77
C LEU A 575 -31.51 -11.06 30.22
N ALA A 576 -31.43 -9.75 30.41
CA ALA A 576 -31.84 -9.07 31.62
C ALA A 576 -33.21 -8.43 31.39
N SER A 577 -34.25 -9.03 31.97
CA SER A 577 -35.65 -8.63 31.75
C SER A 577 -36.45 -8.38 33.04
N GLY A 578 -35.79 -8.40 34.20
CA GLY A 578 -36.35 -7.90 35.46
C GLY A 578 -35.97 -6.44 35.70
N THR A 579 -36.76 -5.69 36.45
CA THR A 579 -36.40 -4.31 36.84
C THR A 579 -35.12 -4.34 37.69
N ASN A 580 -34.12 -3.53 37.34
CA ASN A 580 -32.78 -3.53 37.98
C ASN A 580 -32.10 -4.90 38.00
N SER A 581 -32.38 -5.75 37.01
CA SER A 581 -31.71 -7.06 36.86
C SER A 581 -30.33 -6.93 36.23
N LEU A 582 -29.44 -7.88 36.53
CA LEU A 582 -28.08 -7.93 36.00
C LEU A 582 -27.77 -9.31 35.42
N VAL A 583 -27.21 -9.33 34.21
CA VAL A 583 -26.40 -10.44 33.72
C VAL A 583 -25.01 -9.91 33.41
N ALA A 584 -24.00 -10.25 34.22
CA ALA A 584 -22.66 -9.68 34.00
C ALA A 584 -21.98 -10.21 32.72
N GLY A 585 -22.34 -11.40 32.25
CA GLY A 585 -21.85 -11.96 30.98
C GLY A 585 -22.21 -13.45 30.81
N GLY A 586 -21.37 -14.18 30.06
CA GLY A 586 -21.56 -15.61 29.79
C GLY A 586 -22.43 -15.89 28.58
N GLU A 587 -23.08 -17.05 28.57
CA GLU A 587 -23.89 -17.53 27.45
C GLU A 587 -25.28 -17.98 27.91
N ALA A 588 -26.33 -17.54 27.22
CA ALA A 588 -27.71 -17.98 27.42
C ALA A 588 -28.22 -17.81 28.87
N ASN A 589 -27.75 -16.80 29.58
CA ASN A 589 -28.18 -16.51 30.95
C ASN A 589 -29.39 -15.57 30.96
N VAL A 590 -30.32 -15.81 31.88
CA VAL A 590 -31.57 -15.04 32.04
C VAL A 590 -31.68 -14.51 33.47
N ALA A 591 -31.77 -13.20 33.63
CA ALA A 591 -32.15 -12.53 34.88
C ALA A 591 -33.51 -11.84 34.68
N SER A 592 -34.60 -12.54 34.98
CA SER A 592 -35.97 -12.04 34.76
C SER A 592 -36.68 -11.61 36.04
N GLY A 593 -36.15 -11.96 37.21
CA GLY A 593 -36.67 -11.46 38.48
C GLY A 593 -36.26 -10.00 38.73
N ASN A 594 -37.10 -9.22 39.38
CA ASN A 594 -36.71 -7.86 39.78
C ASN A 594 -35.53 -7.93 40.75
N VAL A 595 -34.50 -7.11 40.52
CA VAL A 595 -33.23 -7.10 41.28
C VAL A 595 -32.50 -8.45 41.24
N ALA A 596 -32.85 -9.34 40.30
CA ALA A 596 -32.16 -10.62 40.14
C ALA A 596 -30.79 -10.43 39.49
N SER A 597 -29.85 -11.29 39.83
CA SER A 597 -28.48 -11.22 39.29
C SER A 597 -27.95 -12.58 38.85
N VAL A 598 -27.31 -12.58 37.68
CA VAL A 598 -26.49 -13.68 37.18
C VAL A 598 -25.07 -13.15 36.94
N GLY A 599 -24.10 -13.70 37.68
CA GLY A 599 -22.68 -13.30 37.55
C GLY A 599 -22.01 -13.80 36.26
N GLY A 600 -22.56 -14.84 35.63
CA GLY A 600 -22.07 -15.37 34.34
C GLY A 600 -22.37 -16.85 34.18
N GLY A 601 -21.53 -17.56 33.42
CA GLY A 601 -21.68 -19.00 33.16
C GLY A 601 -22.52 -19.32 31.93
N TYR A 602 -23.09 -20.53 31.89
CA TYR A 602 -23.88 -21.03 30.77
C TYR A 602 -25.28 -21.45 31.24
N PHE A 603 -26.32 -20.94 30.57
CA PHE A 603 -27.71 -21.37 30.73
C PHE A 603 -28.27 -21.22 32.16
N ASN A 604 -27.91 -20.15 32.86
CA ASN A 604 -28.43 -19.90 34.21
C ASN A 604 -29.69 -19.02 34.19
N GLY A 605 -30.67 -19.32 35.04
CA GLY A 605 -31.95 -18.60 35.14
C GLY A 605 -32.27 -18.08 36.54
N ALA A 606 -32.06 -16.79 36.78
CA ALA A 606 -32.46 -16.08 38.00
C ALA A 606 -33.81 -15.37 37.79
N THR A 607 -34.90 -16.05 38.17
CA THR A 607 -36.28 -15.59 37.85
C THR A 607 -37.07 -15.13 39.07
N GLY A 608 -36.63 -15.47 40.29
CA GLY A 608 -37.23 -14.99 41.53
C GLY A 608 -36.84 -13.54 41.85
N PHE A 609 -37.70 -12.81 42.59
CA PHE A 609 -37.37 -11.47 43.09
C PHE A 609 -36.10 -11.51 43.94
N GLY A 610 -35.07 -10.72 43.61
CA GLY A 610 -33.80 -10.68 44.33
C GLY A 610 -33.01 -12.01 44.30
N SER A 611 -33.33 -12.91 43.37
CA SER A 611 -32.61 -14.18 43.21
C SER A 611 -31.20 -13.96 42.67
N THR A 612 -30.26 -14.83 43.05
CA THR A 612 -28.85 -14.68 42.70
C THR A 612 -28.25 -16.00 42.22
N ILE A 613 -27.57 -15.95 41.08
CA ILE A 613 -26.72 -17.02 40.57
C ILE A 613 -25.32 -16.44 40.31
N PRO A 614 -24.30 -16.75 41.12
CA PRO A 614 -22.96 -16.21 40.90
C PRO A 614 -22.32 -16.72 39.60
N GLY A 615 -22.76 -17.87 39.09
CA GLY A 615 -22.31 -18.48 37.84
C GLY A 615 -22.52 -20.00 37.85
N GLY A 616 -21.87 -20.68 36.91
CA GLY A 616 -21.96 -22.13 36.74
C GLY A 616 -22.72 -22.54 35.48
N TYR A 617 -23.28 -23.74 35.48
CA TYR A 617 -23.96 -24.33 34.32
C TYR A 617 -25.38 -24.79 34.71
N ALA A 618 -26.38 -24.34 33.95
CA ALA A 618 -27.76 -24.78 34.07
C ALA A 618 -28.38 -24.63 35.48
N ASN A 619 -28.04 -23.57 36.21
CA ASN A 619 -28.63 -23.31 37.53
C ASN A 619 -29.92 -22.50 37.41
N ALA A 620 -30.87 -22.73 38.29
CA ALA A 620 -32.13 -22.01 38.37
C ALA A 620 -32.37 -21.47 39.79
N ALA A 621 -32.65 -20.18 39.91
CA ALA A 621 -33.00 -19.52 41.17
C ALA A 621 -34.38 -18.86 41.00
N THR A 622 -35.43 -19.64 41.21
CA THR A 622 -36.82 -19.22 40.90
C THR A 622 -37.58 -18.74 42.14
N GLY A 623 -37.15 -19.12 43.35
CA GLY A 623 -37.69 -18.60 44.59
C GLY A 623 -37.27 -17.14 44.83
N SER A 624 -38.11 -16.36 45.52
CA SER A 624 -37.72 -15.01 45.96
C SER A 624 -36.56 -15.08 46.94
N VAL A 625 -35.55 -14.24 46.74
CA VAL A 625 -34.31 -14.16 47.54
C VAL A 625 -33.61 -15.53 47.62
N SER A 626 -33.69 -16.30 46.54
CA SER A 626 -33.03 -17.61 46.44
C SER A 626 -31.61 -17.48 45.87
N PHE A 627 -30.78 -18.48 46.18
CA PHE A 627 -29.39 -18.57 45.71
C PHE A 627 -29.14 -19.95 45.10
N ALA A 628 -28.69 -20.02 43.85
CA ALA A 628 -28.31 -21.26 43.19
C ALA A 628 -26.92 -21.16 42.57
N ALA A 629 -26.07 -22.18 42.74
CA ALA A 629 -24.71 -22.17 42.21
C ALA A 629 -24.19 -23.57 41.87
N GLY A 630 -23.25 -23.65 40.93
CA GLY A 630 -22.56 -24.89 40.54
C GLY A 630 -23.11 -25.48 39.24
N TYR A 631 -23.58 -26.73 39.29
CA TYR A 631 -24.01 -27.51 38.13
C TYR A 631 -25.40 -28.12 38.37
N PHE A 632 -26.41 -27.69 37.58
CA PHE A 632 -27.81 -28.11 37.71
C PHE A 632 -28.44 -27.90 39.11
N ALA A 633 -28.06 -26.83 39.83
CA ALA A 633 -28.70 -26.44 41.09
C ALA A 633 -30.03 -25.70 40.84
N ASN A 634 -31.08 -26.05 41.58
CA ASN A 634 -32.41 -25.44 41.44
C ASN A 634 -32.99 -24.96 42.79
N ALA A 635 -32.81 -23.68 43.09
CA ALA A 635 -33.37 -23.04 44.27
C ALA A 635 -34.81 -22.54 44.00
N GLN A 636 -35.77 -23.48 44.02
CA GLN A 636 -37.15 -23.22 43.58
C GLN A 636 -38.10 -22.64 44.65
N HIS A 637 -37.66 -22.55 45.90
CA HIS A 637 -38.45 -22.04 47.01
C HIS A 637 -37.86 -20.74 47.57
N ASN A 638 -38.69 -19.89 48.16
CA ASN A 638 -38.27 -18.59 48.72
C ASN A 638 -37.18 -18.78 49.79
N GLY A 639 -36.12 -17.97 49.73
CA GLY A 639 -35.00 -18.00 50.68
C GLY A 639 -34.14 -19.27 50.61
N ALA A 640 -34.35 -20.16 49.63
CA ALA A 640 -33.56 -21.37 49.50
C ALA A 640 -32.15 -21.07 48.98
N PHE A 641 -31.16 -21.75 49.55
CA PHE A 641 -29.78 -21.78 49.08
C PHE A 641 -29.49 -23.18 48.56
N VAL A 642 -29.08 -23.30 47.30
CA VAL A 642 -28.75 -24.58 46.67
C VAL A 642 -27.38 -24.52 46.01
N TRP A 643 -26.50 -25.45 46.39
CA TRP A 643 -25.25 -25.70 45.69
C TRP A 643 -25.18 -27.15 45.22
N SER A 644 -24.69 -27.36 44.01
CA SER A 644 -24.60 -28.69 43.39
C SER A 644 -23.30 -28.85 42.61
N ASP A 645 -22.62 -29.98 42.83
CA ASP A 645 -21.41 -30.36 42.10
C ASP A 645 -21.70 -30.88 40.68
N VAL A 646 -20.62 -31.00 39.89
CA VAL A 646 -20.62 -31.45 38.48
C VAL A 646 -20.84 -32.96 38.30
N SER A 647 -21.04 -33.70 39.39
CA SER A 647 -21.07 -35.17 39.37
C SER A 647 -22.30 -35.76 38.65
N SER A 648 -23.33 -34.96 38.43
CA SER A 648 -24.58 -35.40 37.82
C SER A 648 -25.26 -34.27 37.04
N THR A 649 -25.88 -34.62 35.93
CA THR A 649 -26.76 -33.74 35.14
C THR A 649 -28.19 -33.70 35.68
N ASN A 650 -28.51 -34.47 36.74
CA ASN A 650 -29.82 -34.41 37.36
C ASN A 650 -29.98 -33.11 38.13
N ILE A 651 -31.13 -32.45 37.94
CA ILE A 651 -31.50 -31.23 38.67
C ILE A 651 -31.54 -31.54 40.17
N PHE A 652 -30.77 -30.80 40.95
CA PHE A 652 -30.79 -30.86 42.40
C PHE A 652 -31.59 -29.69 42.95
N SER A 653 -32.79 -29.98 43.45
CA SER A 653 -33.76 -28.95 43.85
C SER A 653 -33.89 -28.79 45.37
N SER A 654 -34.18 -27.56 45.82
CA SER A 654 -34.72 -27.37 47.18
C SER A 654 -36.12 -27.99 47.30
N THR A 655 -36.46 -28.49 48.49
CA THR A 655 -37.74 -29.13 48.81
C THR A 655 -38.63 -28.29 49.72
N ALA A 656 -38.09 -27.21 50.30
CA ALA A 656 -38.82 -26.26 51.14
C ALA A 656 -38.23 -24.85 51.07
N ALA A 657 -38.99 -23.86 51.55
CA ALA A 657 -38.51 -22.48 51.73
C ALA A 657 -37.44 -22.39 52.83
N ASN A 658 -36.54 -21.41 52.72
CA ASN A 658 -35.46 -21.13 53.66
C ASN A 658 -34.53 -22.32 53.93
N GLN A 659 -34.41 -23.24 52.96
CA GLN A 659 -33.61 -24.46 53.09
C GLN A 659 -32.20 -24.24 52.52
N PHE A 660 -31.19 -24.73 53.23
CA PHE A 660 -29.82 -24.88 52.72
C PHE A 660 -29.62 -26.31 52.19
N SER A 661 -29.45 -26.46 50.89
CA SER A 661 -29.32 -27.76 50.20
C SER A 661 -27.97 -27.85 49.48
N VAL A 662 -27.19 -28.89 49.75
CA VAL A 662 -25.86 -29.08 49.16
C VAL A 662 -25.72 -30.50 48.62
N ARG A 663 -25.40 -30.64 47.33
CA ARG A 663 -24.94 -31.91 46.73
C ARG A 663 -23.43 -31.83 46.48
N ALA A 664 -22.66 -32.43 47.38
CA ALA A 664 -21.21 -32.55 47.29
C ALA A 664 -20.79 -34.02 47.38
N THR A 665 -20.67 -34.70 46.25
CA THR A 665 -20.39 -36.15 46.19
C THR A 665 -19.02 -36.51 46.76
N GLY A 666 -18.06 -35.57 46.74
CA GLY A 666 -16.77 -35.68 47.42
C GLY A 666 -16.79 -35.38 48.93
N GLY A 667 -17.96 -35.16 49.52
CA GLY A 667 -18.13 -34.76 50.92
C GLY A 667 -18.18 -33.24 51.15
N ALA A 668 -18.49 -32.84 52.38
CA ALA A 668 -18.61 -31.44 52.80
C ALA A 668 -17.92 -31.22 54.15
N ARG A 669 -17.41 -30.01 54.41
CA ARG A 669 -16.74 -29.67 55.68
C ARG A 669 -17.20 -28.30 56.18
N PHE A 670 -17.38 -28.19 57.49
CA PHE A 670 -17.64 -26.93 58.20
C PHE A 670 -16.55 -26.76 59.25
N ILE A 671 -15.63 -25.84 59.01
CA ILE A 671 -14.42 -25.63 59.82
C ILE A 671 -14.55 -24.32 60.59
N SER A 672 -14.26 -24.33 61.89
CA SER A 672 -14.34 -23.17 62.79
C SER A 672 -13.00 -22.77 63.40
N SER A 673 -11.90 -23.47 63.08
CA SER A 673 -10.56 -23.08 63.52
C SER A 673 -9.47 -23.36 62.48
N THR A 674 -8.33 -22.65 62.60
CA THR A 674 -7.15 -22.85 61.76
C THR A 674 -6.47 -24.21 62.00
N LEU A 675 -6.73 -24.84 63.14
CA LEU A 675 -6.24 -26.17 63.51
C LEU A 675 -7.22 -27.30 63.13
N GLY A 676 -8.30 -26.98 62.39
CA GLY A 676 -9.21 -27.97 61.82
C GLY A 676 -10.35 -28.43 62.75
N ALA A 677 -10.69 -27.67 63.79
CA ALA A 677 -11.90 -27.93 64.57
C ALA A 677 -13.13 -27.73 63.67
N GLY A 678 -14.11 -28.64 63.77
CA GLY A 678 -15.30 -28.60 62.94
C GLY A 678 -15.95 -29.96 62.72
N THR A 679 -16.80 -30.03 61.69
CA THR A 679 -17.50 -31.26 61.30
C THR A 679 -17.35 -31.51 59.79
N ALA A 680 -17.40 -32.80 59.41
CA ALA A 680 -17.32 -33.20 58.01
C ALA A 680 -18.37 -34.27 57.67
N LEU A 681 -18.87 -34.24 56.45
CA LEU A 681 -19.61 -35.33 55.82
C LEU A 681 -18.65 -36.00 54.82
N ALA A 682 -18.37 -37.30 55.01
CA ALA A 682 -17.51 -38.05 54.10
C ALA A 682 -18.18 -38.27 52.73
N PRO A 683 -17.43 -38.55 51.65
CA PRO A 683 -18.00 -39.00 50.38
C PRO A 683 -18.97 -40.18 50.58
N GLY A 684 -20.22 -40.02 50.15
CA GLY A 684 -21.28 -41.04 50.34
C GLY A 684 -21.71 -41.29 51.80
N GLY A 685 -21.23 -40.50 52.76
CA GLY A 685 -21.56 -40.64 54.18
C GLY A 685 -22.98 -40.16 54.50
N GLY A 686 -23.63 -40.81 55.47
CA GLY A 686 -24.95 -40.43 55.98
C GLY A 686 -24.95 -39.67 57.32
N SER A 687 -23.78 -39.48 57.93
CA SER A 687 -23.62 -38.88 59.25
C SER A 687 -22.44 -37.90 59.30
N PHE A 688 -22.57 -36.86 60.11
CA PHE A 688 -21.45 -35.97 60.39
C PHE A 688 -20.39 -36.68 61.24
N ILE A 689 -19.14 -36.41 60.91
CA ILE A 689 -17.96 -36.83 61.65
C ILE A 689 -17.43 -35.60 62.37
N ALA A 690 -17.34 -35.66 63.69
CA ALA A 690 -16.58 -34.68 64.46
C ALA A 690 -15.10 -34.83 64.11
N LEU A 691 -14.45 -33.76 63.68
CA LEU A 691 -13.02 -33.78 63.38
C LEU A 691 -12.24 -33.96 64.69
N SER A 692 -11.85 -35.20 64.98
CA SER A 692 -11.21 -35.61 66.23
C SER A 692 -9.84 -36.22 65.96
N ASP A 693 -8.82 -35.36 65.86
CA ASP A 693 -7.41 -35.77 65.77
C ASP A 693 -6.71 -35.59 67.13
N ARG A 694 -5.92 -36.59 67.56
CA ARG A 694 -5.09 -36.49 68.78
C ARG A 694 -4.08 -35.35 68.66
N ASN A 695 -3.58 -35.05 67.47
CA ASN A 695 -2.65 -33.95 67.24
C ASN A 695 -3.32 -32.57 67.34
N ALA A 696 -4.66 -32.53 67.25
CA ALA A 696 -5.46 -31.33 67.42
C ALA A 696 -5.99 -31.17 68.86
N LYS A 697 -5.64 -32.09 69.78
CA LYS A 697 -6.14 -32.15 71.17
C LYS A 697 -4.97 -32.14 72.16
N GLU A 698 -5.19 -31.50 73.31
CA GLU A 698 -4.21 -31.42 74.40
C GLU A 698 -4.90 -31.55 75.77
N ASN A 699 -4.12 -31.53 76.87
CA ASN A 699 -4.61 -31.63 78.25
C ASN A 699 -5.41 -32.90 78.56
N PHE A 700 -4.94 -34.06 78.07
CA PHE A 700 -5.58 -35.36 78.35
C PHE A 700 -5.51 -35.71 79.84
N ALA A 701 -6.67 -35.89 80.48
CA ALA A 701 -6.81 -36.37 81.85
C ALA A 701 -7.61 -37.68 81.90
N ALA A 702 -7.31 -38.54 82.87
CA ALA A 702 -8.08 -39.76 83.11
C ALA A 702 -9.44 -39.41 83.74
N VAL A 703 -10.48 -40.16 83.37
CA VAL A 703 -11.85 -39.97 83.86
C VAL A 703 -12.22 -41.10 84.82
N ASP A 704 -12.80 -40.77 85.98
CA ASP A 704 -13.37 -41.78 86.88
C ASP A 704 -14.70 -42.30 86.31
N THR A 705 -14.63 -43.46 85.68
CA THR A 705 -15.78 -44.09 85.01
C THR A 705 -16.91 -44.48 85.96
N ARG A 706 -16.64 -44.72 87.25
CA ARG A 706 -17.70 -45.04 88.22
C ARG A 706 -18.43 -43.77 88.65
N GLU A 707 -17.69 -42.70 88.90
CA GLU A 707 -18.28 -41.39 89.19
C GLU A 707 -19.15 -40.92 88.02
N VAL A 708 -18.67 -41.09 86.77
CA VAL A 708 -19.46 -40.77 85.58
C VAL A 708 -20.72 -41.63 85.50
N LEU A 709 -20.66 -42.94 85.76
CA LEU A 709 -21.85 -43.79 85.80
C LEU A 709 -22.84 -43.34 86.87
N GLU A 710 -22.39 -42.99 88.07
CA GLU A 710 -23.25 -42.49 89.14
C GLU A 710 -23.96 -41.20 88.72
N LYS A 711 -23.22 -40.26 88.14
CA LYS A 711 -23.77 -39.02 87.57
C LYS A 711 -24.76 -39.27 86.44
N VAL A 712 -24.46 -40.19 85.51
CA VAL A 712 -25.39 -40.60 84.45
C VAL A 712 -26.65 -41.23 85.04
N SER A 713 -26.52 -42.06 86.07
CA SER A 713 -27.66 -42.72 86.72
C SER A 713 -28.58 -41.74 87.45
N ALA A 714 -28.02 -40.63 87.93
CA ALA A 714 -28.76 -39.55 88.58
C ALA A 714 -29.26 -38.48 87.58
N LEU A 715 -28.82 -38.54 86.32
CA LEU A 715 -29.13 -37.52 85.33
C LEU A 715 -30.61 -37.59 84.91
N PRO A 716 -31.37 -36.48 84.99
CA PRO A 716 -32.74 -36.46 84.52
C PRO A 716 -32.83 -36.71 83.01
N VAL A 717 -33.50 -37.78 82.61
CA VAL A 717 -33.83 -38.06 81.20
C VAL A 717 -35.32 -37.91 81.00
N SER A 718 -35.73 -37.01 80.10
CA SER A 718 -37.13 -36.70 79.84
C SER A 718 -37.48 -36.87 78.37
N ASN A 719 -38.77 -37.08 78.09
CA ASN A 719 -39.31 -36.90 76.74
C ASN A 719 -39.64 -35.42 76.53
N TRP A 720 -39.22 -34.83 75.41
CA TRP A 720 -39.43 -33.41 75.12
C TRP A 720 -39.66 -33.15 73.63
N ASN A 721 -40.04 -31.92 73.29
CA ASN A 721 -40.11 -31.42 71.92
C ASN A 721 -39.55 -29.99 71.91
N TYR A 722 -38.96 -29.54 70.81
CA TYR A 722 -38.62 -28.12 70.68
C TYR A 722 -39.89 -27.27 70.69
N ARG A 723 -39.81 -26.06 71.27
CA ARG A 723 -40.99 -25.15 71.34
C ARG A 723 -41.55 -24.79 69.96
N ALA A 724 -40.67 -24.70 68.97
CA ALA A 724 -40.99 -24.31 67.60
C ALA A 724 -41.25 -25.49 66.64
N GLN A 725 -41.12 -26.74 67.09
CA GLN A 725 -41.41 -27.92 66.26
C GLN A 725 -42.83 -28.43 66.51
N ASP A 726 -43.29 -29.33 65.64
CA ASP A 726 -44.55 -30.05 65.84
C ASP A 726 -44.55 -30.81 67.18
N LYS A 727 -45.60 -30.62 67.98
CA LYS A 727 -45.76 -31.22 69.31
C LYS A 727 -45.83 -32.75 69.27
N ALA A 728 -46.21 -33.34 68.14
CA ALA A 728 -46.23 -34.78 67.93
C ALA A 728 -44.81 -35.38 67.86
N ILE A 729 -43.81 -34.60 67.46
CA ILE A 729 -42.42 -35.05 67.40
C ILE A 729 -41.86 -35.09 68.83
N ARG A 730 -41.55 -36.30 69.31
CA ARG A 730 -40.95 -36.54 70.63
C ARG A 730 -39.48 -36.90 70.48
N HIS A 731 -38.66 -36.24 71.29
CA HIS A 731 -37.26 -36.53 71.51
C HIS A 731 -37.08 -37.04 72.93
N ILE A 732 -36.02 -37.80 73.19
CA ILE A 732 -35.65 -38.28 74.51
C ILE A 732 -34.20 -37.90 74.80
N GLY A 733 -33.95 -37.37 76.00
CA GLY A 733 -32.60 -37.01 76.43
C GLY A 733 -32.60 -36.11 77.66
N PRO A 734 -31.42 -35.82 78.20
CA PRO A 734 -31.25 -34.83 79.27
C PRO A 734 -31.36 -33.39 78.73
N MET A 735 -31.56 -32.44 79.62
CA MET A 735 -31.42 -31.01 79.30
C MET A 735 -29.96 -30.59 79.39
N ALA A 736 -29.53 -29.67 78.52
CA ALA A 736 -28.13 -29.26 78.43
C ALA A 736 -27.59 -28.70 79.75
N GLN A 737 -28.40 -27.93 80.48
CA GLN A 737 -28.01 -27.37 81.77
C GLN A 737 -27.78 -28.45 82.83
N ASP A 738 -28.63 -29.47 82.88
CA ASP A 738 -28.49 -30.58 83.83
C ASP A 738 -27.25 -31.42 83.49
N PHE A 739 -26.99 -31.65 82.19
CA PHE A 739 -25.79 -32.34 81.72
C PHE A 739 -24.52 -31.55 82.07
N HIS A 740 -24.51 -30.24 81.81
CA HIS A 740 -23.39 -29.38 82.13
C HIS A 740 -23.17 -29.27 83.65
N ALA A 741 -24.22 -29.17 84.45
CA ALA A 741 -24.12 -29.17 85.91
C ALA A 741 -23.56 -30.49 86.47
N ALA A 742 -23.89 -31.62 85.85
CA ALA A 742 -23.39 -32.93 86.27
C ALA A 742 -21.92 -33.18 85.89
N PHE A 743 -21.51 -32.82 84.67
CA PHE A 743 -20.21 -33.19 84.12
C PHE A 743 -19.21 -32.05 83.96
N GLY A 744 -19.66 -30.80 83.88
CA GLY A 744 -18.79 -29.62 83.70
C GLY A 744 -18.06 -29.55 82.35
N ILE A 745 -18.57 -30.23 81.32
CA ILE A 745 -17.98 -30.30 79.97
C ILE A 745 -18.89 -29.62 78.93
N GLY A 746 -18.34 -29.33 77.75
CA GLY A 746 -18.99 -28.57 76.66
C GLY A 746 -18.59 -27.08 76.64
N GLU A 747 -18.79 -26.42 75.50
CA GLU A 747 -18.43 -25.00 75.34
C GLU A 747 -19.42 -24.04 76.03
N THR A 748 -20.67 -24.47 76.23
CA THR A 748 -21.74 -23.71 76.91
C THR A 748 -22.69 -24.65 77.65
N ASP A 749 -23.52 -24.12 78.53
CA ASP A 749 -24.58 -24.86 79.23
C ASP A 749 -25.90 -24.99 78.42
N LEU A 750 -25.93 -24.47 77.18
CA LEU A 750 -27.13 -24.45 76.33
C LEU A 750 -27.14 -25.53 75.26
N GLY A 751 -26.07 -26.32 75.14
CA GLY A 751 -25.96 -27.38 74.15
C GLY A 751 -25.23 -28.60 74.70
N ILE A 752 -25.51 -29.77 74.12
CA ILE A 752 -24.77 -31.00 74.35
C ILE A 752 -24.18 -31.42 73.01
N THR A 753 -22.86 -31.51 72.92
CA THR A 753 -22.22 -32.02 71.70
C THR A 753 -22.36 -33.54 71.65
N SER A 754 -22.51 -34.12 70.45
CA SER A 754 -22.55 -35.58 70.32
C SER A 754 -21.25 -36.22 70.82
N THR A 755 -20.10 -35.55 70.60
CA THR A 755 -18.79 -36.02 71.09
C THR A 755 -18.76 -36.16 72.61
N ASP A 756 -19.29 -35.18 73.35
CA ASP A 756 -19.30 -35.21 74.82
C ASP A 756 -20.33 -36.22 75.35
N ALA A 757 -21.53 -36.27 74.75
CA ALA A 757 -22.54 -37.25 75.12
C ALA A 757 -22.05 -38.69 74.89
N ASP A 758 -21.43 -38.97 73.75
CA ASP A 758 -20.84 -40.26 73.42
C ASP A 758 -19.68 -40.60 74.36
N GLY A 759 -18.82 -39.62 74.68
CA GLY A 759 -17.72 -39.79 75.62
C GLY A 759 -18.21 -40.17 77.03
N VAL A 760 -19.23 -39.47 77.55
CA VAL A 760 -19.86 -39.77 78.83
C VAL A 760 -20.54 -41.15 78.81
N ALA A 761 -21.25 -41.49 77.73
CA ALA A 761 -21.88 -42.80 77.59
C ALA A 761 -20.84 -43.94 77.59
N LEU A 762 -19.75 -43.79 76.84
CA LEU A 762 -18.64 -44.75 76.81
C LEU A 762 -17.99 -44.90 78.20
N ALA A 763 -17.76 -43.79 78.91
CA ALA A 763 -17.23 -43.82 80.27
C ALA A 763 -18.18 -44.50 81.26
N ALA A 764 -19.48 -44.21 81.20
CA ALA A 764 -20.48 -44.87 82.04
C ALA A 764 -20.58 -46.38 81.76
N ILE A 765 -20.50 -46.79 80.49
CA ILE A 765 -20.45 -48.21 80.10
C ILE A 765 -19.23 -48.90 80.70
N GLN A 766 -18.06 -48.26 80.65
CA GLN A 766 -16.84 -48.80 81.28
C GLN A 766 -17.00 -48.92 82.80
N GLY A 767 -17.62 -47.93 83.45
CA GLY A 767 -17.92 -47.97 84.88
C GLY A 767 -18.87 -49.12 85.23
N LEU A 768 -19.93 -49.30 84.43
CA LEU A 768 -20.93 -50.35 84.63
C LEU A 768 -20.30 -51.73 84.44
N TYR A 769 -19.51 -51.91 83.38
CA TYR A 769 -18.78 -53.15 83.14
C TYR A 769 -17.82 -53.48 84.30
N SER A 770 -17.14 -52.47 84.85
CA SER A 770 -16.24 -52.65 86.00
C SER A 770 -16.99 -53.11 87.25
N ILE A 771 -18.16 -52.52 87.55
CA ILE A 771 -19.02 -52.95 88.67
C ILE A 771 -19.56 -54.36 88.43
N VAL A 772 -20.02 -54.68 87.22
CA VAL A 772 -20.51 -56.02 86.87
C VAL A 772 -19.41 -57.06 87.04
N LYS A 773 -18.19 -56.78 86.58
CA LYS A 773 -17.03 -57.66 86.74
C LYS A 773 -16.71 -57.91 88.21
N GLU A 774 -16.69 -56.86 89.02
CA GLU A 774 -16.46 -56.98 90.48
C GLU A 774 -17.58 -57.80 91.15
N LYS A 775 -18.84 -57.54 90.80
CA LYS A 775 -19.97 -58.32 91.32
C LYS A 775 -19.89 -59.79 90.92
N ASN A 776 -19.54 -60.11 89.69
CA ASN A 776 -19.37 -61.50 89.23
C ASN A 776 -18.22 -62.20 89.96
N GLN A 777 -17.11 -61.50 90.21
CA GLN A 777 -16.01 -62.04 91.00
C GLN A 777 -16.44 -62.29 92.45
N LYS A 778 -17.18 -61.36 93.05
CA LYS A 778 -17.73 -61.52 94.40
C LYS A 778 -18.75 -62.66 94.48
N ILE A 779 -19.59 -62.83 93.46
CA ILE A 779 -20.51 -63.98 93.35
C ILE A 779 -19.72 -65.28 93.27
N SER A 780 -18.70 -65.36 92.42
CA SER A 780 -17.83 -66.55 92.32
C SER A 780 -17.14 -66.87 93.65
N ASP A 781 -16.68 -65.84 94.36
CA ASP A 781 -16.07 -65.98 95.69
C ASP A 781 -17.08 -66.44 96.74
N LEU A 782 -18.31 -65.92 96.70
CA LEU A 782 -19.40 -66.32 97.58
C LEU A 782 -19.85 -67.76 97.31
N GLU A 783 -20.01 -68.15 96.05
CA GLU A 783 -20.33 -69.52 95.62
C GLU A 783 -19.26 -70.52 96.10
N ARG A 784 -17.99 -70.16 95.97
CA ARG A 784 -16.87 -70.96 96.53
C ARG A 784 -16.97 -71.12 98.04
N ARG A 785 -17.24 -70.03 98.79
CA ARG A 785 -17.41 -70.09 100.25
C ARG A 785 -18.64 -70.89 100.66
N LEU A 786 -19.73 -70.81 99.89
CA LEU A 786 -20.94 -71.60 100.12
C LEU A 786 -20.65 -73.09 99.96
N ALA A 787 -19.97 -73.49 98.87
CA ALA A 787 -19.56 -74.87 98.64
C ALA A 787 -18.62 -75.40 99.75
N GLU A 788 -17.71 -74.56 100.26
CA GLU A 788 -16.85 -74.90 101.41
C GLU A 788 -17.65 -75.11 102.70
N LEU A 789 -18.67 -74.28 102.94
CA LEU A 789 -19.57 -74.40 104.10
C LEU A 789 -20.47 -75.63 104.01
N GLU A 790 -21.04 -75.92 102.85
CA GLU A 790 -21.83 -77.14 102.58
C GLU A 790 -20.98 -78.38 102.83
N THR A 791 -19.74 -78.40 102.33
CA THR A 791 -18.78 -79.50 102.58
C THR A 791 -18.45 -79.67 104.07
N ARG A 792 -18.38 -78.57 104.84
CA ARG A 792 -18.16 -78.63 106.31
C ARG A 792 -19.38 -79.14 107.06
N LEU A 793 -20.58 -78.76 106.64
CA LEU A 793 -21.84 -79.25 107.21
C LEU A 793 -22.01 -80.75 106.96
N GLU A 794 -21.69 -81.25 105.75
CA GLU A 794 -21.69 -82.68 105.45
C GLU A 794 -20.68 -83.46 106.31
N LYS A 795 -19.54 -82.85 106.65
CA LYS A 795 -18.54 -83.44 107.57
C LYS A 795 -18.96 -83.41 109.05
N MET A 796 -19.88 -82.54 109.45
CA MET A 796 -20.43 -82.51 110.82
C MET A 796 -21.67 -83.41 110.97
N ALA A 797 -22.29 -83.83 109.86
CA ALA A 797 -23.43 -84.75 109.83
C ALA A 797 -23.01 -86.24 109.78
N LYS A 798 -21.71 -86.53 109.71
CA LYS A 798 -21.08 -87.85 109.93
C LYS A 798 -20.28 -87.82 111.21
#